data_AF-A0A970MFX4-F1
#
_entry.id   AF-A0A970MFX4-F1
#
_cell.length_a   1.000
_cell.length_b   1.000
_cell.length_c   1.000
_cell.angle_alpha   90.00
_cell.angle_beta   90.00
_cell.angle_gamma   90.00
#
_symmetry.space_group_name_H-M   'P 1'
#
loop_
_entity.id
_entity.type
_entity.pdbx_description
1 polymer ?
#
loop_
_entity_poly.entity_id
_entity_poly.type
_entity_poly.pdbx_seq_one_letter_code
_entity_poly.pdbx_strand_id
1 'polypeptide(L)'
;MATNKKEKRLEKDVRKFGILDFLHKIKKVRSEKILDSRLDLIRRLKIQWRLILVFLLLSIGPLVILGISSYDSSKTVLRDTIKQYTSQVITQFGTNVSNEINKSVDAVDSLLFSSIIQDNFRANIKADQGKILTIRNNLSKEMIVKTTQVSSISYTVFYPSAGDLPIFTGLNNFSIPFDELNKEFEATEDKAKWYTDENGKIAYVKKGVHIEVGSKTGNMFIELEPNSIKEIFDSFHVNESVQIFFLHEDGQILYSSREDLEVGSFFPDASLFERFRQEAAETGATSAGIEANFEGKAECNFYKIEQTPFYIVAITPHSFLNSAATEIGKRIVIVAIGGILISILLAFVISGSISKPLSKLVNIMRKAKQGDLTEEIQDNSKDEIGEVITNYNDMINNIKTLIQKVKASVNDVLDISKKVSSSSEQTYASSEQIALTLQEVAKGSSEQAQEVSQSVDYMNHLSDGINKVTDDLSHVSSLIMNTEDISVQAITVVKTLNDKANQTQTASQKIVEEINSLNNDMKQIRKIVKVIVGIAEQTNLLSLNAAIEAARAGEAGRGFAVVAEEVRKLADQSKDASIMINNIINAINNKTEQAVSEANGTSDIIMDQMSAVQQTDAAFNTISRSMKEISSHMKNMGDSVNSMLTLKEKTLLSMENISAVSQEAAATSEEVSAGTQEQMASAEILTNLSKEMNQMGEELEHAVSMFKVE
;
A
#
# COMPACT_ATOMS: atom_id res chain seq x y z
N MET A 1 94.39 4.05 25.04
CA MET A 1 93.83 3.58 26.33
C MET A 1 92.33 3.45 26.12
N ALA A 2 91.79 2.25 25.82
CA ALA A 2 91.55 1.18 26.79
C ALA A 2 90.76 1.73 28.00
N THR A 3 89.59 1.24 28.39
CA THR A 3 88.79 0.09 27.99
C THR A 3 87.48 0.25 28.74
N ASN A 4 86.36 0.07 28.05
CA ASN A 4 85.36 -0.94 28.38
C ASN A 4 85.02 -1.13 29.88
N LYS A 5 83.83 -0.73 30.31
CA LYS A 5 82.66 -1.64 30.45
C LYS A 5 81.61 -1.05 31.37
N LYS A 6 80.38 -1.15 30.87
CA LYS A 6 79.17 -1.60 31.58
C LYS A 6 78.60 -0.76 32.72
N GLU A 7 77.28 -0.72 32.62
CA GLU A 7 76.27 -0.71 33.67
C GLU A 7 75.71 0.64 34.13
N LYS A 8 74.37 0.67 34.06
CA LYS A 8 73.41 1.67 34.58
C LYS A 8 73.32 2.94 33.73
N ARG A 9 72.44 3.03 32.73
CA ARG A 9 70.98 2.75 32.77
C ARG A 9 70.34 3.32 34.05
N LEU A 10 70.29 4.64 34.12
CA LEU A 10 69.12 5.43 34.52
C LEU A 10 68.44 5.83 33.19
N GLU A 11 67.17 5.65 32.85
CA GLU A 11 65.91 5.44 33.58
C GLU A 11 65.69 6.37 34.78
N LYS A 12 64.93 7.44 34.51
CA LYS A 12 63.66 7.86 35.16
C LYS A 12 63.59 9.40 35.15
N ASP A 13 62.51 10.04 34.73
CA ASP A 13 61.08 9.74 34.88
C ASP A 13 60.28 10.45 33.77
N VAL A 14 59.04 10.18 33.38
CA VAL A 14 58.06 9.07 33.45
C VAL A 14 56.74 9.72 33.00
N ARG A 15 56.06 9.11 32.02
CA ARG A 15 54.60 9.19 31.74
C ARG A 15 54.05 10.58 31.34
N LYS A 16 53.25 10.73 30.28
CA LYS A 16 52.02 9.96 29.97
C LYS A 16 51.43 10.55 28.66
N PHE A 17 50.77 9.69 27.86
CA PHE A 17 49.77 9.98 26.83
C PHE A 17 50.17 10.61 25.48
N GLY A 18 49.88 9.86 24.39
CA GLY A 18 49.06 10.43 23.30
C GLY A 18 49.62 10.53 21.88
N ILE A 19 50.30 9.51 21.31
CA ILE A 19 50.59 9.47 19.84
C ILE A 19 50.24 8.12 19.19
N LEU A 20 49.56 7.22 19.91
CA LEU A 20 48.58 6.32 19.25
C LEU A 20 47.45 7.14 18.60
N ASP A 21 47.27 8.40 19.03
CA ASP A 21 46.39 9.41 18.44
C ASP A 21 46.97 10.06 17.17
N PHE A 22 48.26 9.85 16.87
CA PHE A 22 48.90 10.31 15.63
C PHE A 22 48.82 9.26 14.53
N LEU A 23 48.85 7.97 14.91
CA LEU A 23 48.57 6.87 13.99
C LEU A 23 47.06 6.60 13.81
N HIS A 24 46.19 7.11 14.69
CA HIS A 24 44.74 7.20 14.44
C HIS A 24 44.33 8.48 13.68
N LYS A 25 45.15 9.54 13.68
CA LYS A 25 45.05 10.70 12.75
C LYS A 25 45.53 10.42 11.32
N ILE A 26 45.87 9.16 11.01
CA ILE A 26 46.13 8.65 9.65
C ILE A 26 44.82 8.27 8.91
N LYS A 27 43.63 8.40 9.50
CA LYS A 27 42.36 8.41 8.72
C LYS A 27 41.99 9.84 8.32
N LYS A 28 42.78 10.32 7.36
CA LYS A 28 42.74 11.63 6.73
C LYS A 28 41.36 11.89 6.08
N VAL A 29 40.55 12.69 6.76
CA VAL A 29 39.31 13.39 6.34
C VAL A 29 39.54 14.37 5.16
N ARG A 30 40.44 14.04 4.22
CA ARG A 30 40.76 14.85 3.05
C ARG A 30 40.94 14.05 1.76
N SER A 31 40.86 12.72 1.79
CA SER A 31 40.87 11.90 0.57
C SER A 31 39.47 11.66 -0.02
N GLU A 32 38.40 11.67 0.78
CA GLU A 32 37.03 11.46 0.28
C GLU A 32 36.54 12.65 -0.56
N LYS A 33 36.74 13.90 -0.11
CA LYS A 33 36.31 15.09 -0.88
C LYS A 33 36.99 15.28 -2.23
N ILE A 34 38.23 14.79 -2.40
CA ILE A 34 38.95 14.92 -3.67
C ILE A 34 38.53 13.81 -4.64
N LEU A 35 38.26 12.60 -4.14
CA LEU A 35 37.72 11.50 -4.94
C LEU A 35 36.28 11.79 -5.40
N ASP A 36 35.41 12.29 -4.50
CA ASP A 36 34.02 12.65 -4.83
C ASP A 36 33.95 13.79 -5.86
N SER A 37 34.78 14.83 -5.73
CA SER A 37 34.77 15.96 -6.69
C SER A 37 35.17 15.54 -8.12
N ARG A 38 36.05 14.54 -8.26
CA ARG A 38 36.46 14.01 -9.57
C ARG A 38 35.47 12.97 -10.10
N LEU A 39 34.84 12.18 -9.22
CA LEU A 39 33.75 11.26 -9.60
C LEU A 39 32.50 12.01 -10.07
N ASP A 40 32.19 13.15 -9.46
CA ASP A 40 31.10 14.05 -9.88
C ASP A 40 31.33 14.66 -11.26
N LEU A 41 32.59 14.99 -11.59
CA LEU A 41 32.97 15.49 -12.91
C LEU A 41 32.71 14.46 -14.00
N ILE A 42 33.00 13.17 -13.73
CA ILE A 42 32.68 12.12 -14.68
C ILE A 42 31.16 11.88 -14.68
N ARG A 43 30.41 12.09 -13.57
CA ARG A 43 28.92 11.93 -13.47
C ARG A 43 28.13 12.87 -14.36
N ARG A 44 28.73 13.98 -14.80
CA ARG A 44 28.10 14.92 -15.74
C ARG A 44 28.12 14.43 -17.19
N LEU A 45 28.94 13.45 -17.53
CA LEU A 45 28.96 12.84 -18.87
C LEU A 45 27.86 11.79 -18.97
N LYS A 46 27.20 11.71 -20.14
CA LYS A 46 26.27 10.62 -20.44
C LYS A 46 26.97 9.28 -20.22
N ILE A 47 26.26 8.28 -19.70
CA ILE A 47 26.77 6.92 -19.45
C ILE A 47 27.55 6.39 -20.65
N GLN A 48 27.10 6.73 -21.87
CA GLN A 48 27.76 6.38 -23.11
C GLN A 48 29.24 6.81 -23.16
N TRP A 49 29.52 8.08 -22.89
CA TRP A 49 30.87 8.65 -22.93
C TRP A 49 31.75 8.19 -21.78
N ARG A 50 31.14 7.91 -20.62
CA ARG A 50 31.87 7.39 -19.45
C ARG A 50 32.45 6.01 -19.71
N LEU A 51 31.64 5.10 -20.24
CA LEU A 51 32.08 3.74 -20.54
C LEU A 51 33.17 3.75 -21.62
N ILE A 52 32.99 4.55 -22.68
CA ILE A 52 33.99 4.68 -23.75
C ILE A 52 35.34 5.17 -23.21
N LEU A 53 35.34 6.19 -22.36
CA LEU A 53 36.57 6.71 -21.75
C LEU A 53 37.26 5.68 -20.87
N VAL A 54 36.52 4.93 -20.04
CA VAL A 54 37.10 3.91 -19.14
C VAL A 54 37.72 2.77 -19.94
N PHE A 55 37.03 2.24 -20.96
CA PHE A 55 37.56 1.14 -21.79
C PHE A 55 38.79 1.55 -22.59
N LEU A 56 38.84 2.79 -23.10
CA LEU A 56 40.04 3.34 -23.76
C LEU A 56 41.22 3.47 -22.79
N LEU A 57 40.98 3.93 -21.57
CA LEU A 57 42.04 4.10 -20.57
C LEU A 57 42.62 2.75 -20.12
N LEU A 58 41.75 1.75 -19.95
CA LEU A 58 42.12 0.41 -19.46
C LEU A 58 42.87 -0.42 -20.52
N SER A 59 42.60 -0.17 -21.80
CA SER A 59 43.28 -0.85 -22.92
C SER A 59 44.61 -0.18 -23.30
N ILE A 60 44.67 1.15 -23.36
CA ILE A 60 45.86 1.88 -23.84
C ILE A 60 46.98 1.89 -22.80
N GLY A 61 46.66 2.07 -21.52
CA GLY A 61 47.67 2.21 -20.46
C GLY A 61 48.65 1.03 -20.37
N PRO A 62 48.17 -0.22 -20.25
CA PRO A 62 49.04 -1.39 -20.16
C PRO A 62 49.86 -1.66 -21.43
N LEU A 63 49.26 -1.44 -22.62
CA LEU A 63 49.94 -1.65 -23.90
C LEU A 63 51.13 -0.71 -24.10
N VAL A 64 50.96 0.56 -23.72
CA VAL A 64 52.05 1.56 -23.82
C VAL A 64 53.16 1.25 -22.82
N ILE A 65 52.81 0.88 -21.58
CA ILE A 65 53.80 0.53 -20.54
C ILE A 65 54.59 -0.74 -20.96
N LEU A 66 53.90 -1.77 -21.45
CA LEU A 66 54.53 -3.01 -21.94
C LEU A 66 55.41 -2.74 -23.17
N GLY A 67 54.95 -1.90 -24.10
CA GLY A 67 55.73 -1.55 -25.30
C GLY A 67 57.02 -0.81 -24.97
N ILE A 68 56.96 0.18 -24.06
CA ILE A 68 58.15 0.92 -23.60
C ILE A 68 59.11 -0.01 -22.85
N SER A 69 58.59 -0.80 -21.91
CA SER A 69 59.42 -1.72 -21.11
C SER A 69 60.08 -2.81 -21.97
N SER A 70 59.36 -3.37 -22.94
CA SER A 70 59.92 -4.39 -23.84
C SER A 70 61.01 -3.81 -24.75
N TYR A 71 60.81 -2.61 -25.29
CA TYR A 71 61.81 -1.95 -26.14
C TYR A 71 63.11 -1.66 -25.37
N ASP A 72 62.98 -1.15 -24.15
CA ASP A 72 64.13 -0.80 -23.31
C ASP A 72 64.91 -2.05 -22.84
N SER A 73 64.19 -3.10 -22.43
CA SER A 73 64.80 -4.40 -22.10
C SER A 73 65.52 -5.02 -23.30
N SER A 74 64.90 -5.03 -24.49
CA SER A 74 65.53 -5.58 -25.70
C SER A 74 66.79 -4.81 -26.09
N LYS A 75 66.78 -3.48 -26.01
CA LYS A 75 67.94 -2.64 -26.31
C LYS A 75 69.11 -2.91 -25.36
N THR A 76 68.83 -3.08 -24.08
CA THR A 76 69.85 -3.31 -23.05
C THR A 76 70.48 -4.69 -23.19
N VAL A 77 69.66 -5.75 -23.29
CA VAL A 77 70.14 -7.14 -23.42
C VAL A 77 70.96 -7.33 -24.71
N LEU A 78 70.54 -6.74 -25.83
CA LEU A 78 71.26 -6.90 -27.10
C LEU A 78 72.66 -6.27 -27.05
N ARG A 79 72.79 -5.11 -26.41
CA ARG A 79 74.09 -4.43 -26.22
C ARG A 79 75.03 -5.28 -25.39
N ASP A 80 74.56 -5.77 -24.24
CA ASP A 80 75.40 -6.54 -23.32
C ASP A 80 75.84 -7.88 -23.92
N THR A 81 74.95 -8.53 -24.68
CA THR A 81 75.26 -9.80 -25.35
C THR A 81 76.34 -9.62 -26.42
N ILE A 82 76.25 -8.58 -27.26
CA ILE A 82 77.23 -8.35 -28.34
C ILE A 82 78.58 -7.89 -27.76
N LYS A 83 78.56 -7.09 -26.69
CA LYS A 83 79.78 -6.70 -25.96
C LYS A 83 80.53 -7.92 -25.41
N GLN A 84 79.83 -8.84 -24.75
CA GLN A 84 80.45 -10.08 -24.24
C GLN A 84 80.95 -10.99 -25.37
N TYR A 85 80.16 -11.16 -26.44
CA TYR A 85 80.50 -12.04 -27.54
C TYR A 85 81.74 -11.56 -28.32
N THR A 86 81.80 -10.27 -28.67
CA THR A 86 82.94 -9.71 -29.42
C THR A 86 84.24 -9.74 -28.61
N SER A 87 84.18 -9.45 -27.30
CA SER A 87 85.33 -9.56 -26.40
C SER A 87 85.88 -10.99 -26.36
N GLN A 88 85.03 -12.00 -26.13
CA GLN A 88 85.44 -13.41 -26.09
C GLN A 88 86.09 -13.88 -27.40
N VAL A 89 85.48 -13.52 -28.53
CA VAL A 89 85.95 -13.94 -29.85
C VAL A 89 87.30 -13.31 -30.18
N ILE A 90 87.53 -12.06 -29.79
CA ILE A 90 88.82 -11.38 -29.95
C ILE A 90 89.90 -11.95 -29.03
N THR A 91 89.57 -12.28 -27.79
CA THR A 91 90.52 -12.95 -26.88
C THR A 91 90.96 -14.31 -27.44
N GLN A 92 90.02 -15.10 -27.97
CA GLN A 92 90.33 -16.40 -28.56
C GLN A 92 91.17 -16.26 -29.83
N PHE A 93 90.83 -15.30 -30.70
CA PHE A 93 91.59 -15.03 -31.91
C PHE A 93 93.00 -14.53 -31.61
N GLY A 94 93.14 -13.59 -30.68
CA GLY A 94 94.45 -13.09 -30.26
C GLY A 94 95.34 -14.17 -29.66
N THR A 95 94.77 -15.12 -28.91
CA THR A 95 95.49 -16.29 -28.41
C THR A 95 96.00 -17.18 -29.56
N ASN A 96 95.20 -17.36 -30.62
CA ASN A 96 95.63 -18.13 -31.79
C ASN A 96 96.78 -17.45 -32.55
N VAL A 97 96.69 -16.13 -32.77
CA VAL A 97 97.76 -15.35 -33.40
C VAL A 97 99.02 -15.37 -32.53
N SER A 98 98.89 -15.20 -31.21
CA SER A 98 100.01 -15.30 -30.26
C SER A 98 100.71 -16.64 -30.34
N ASN A 99 99.96 -17.74 -30.40
CA ASN A 99 100.54 -19.08 -30.55
C ASN A 99 101.30 -19.23 -31.87
N GLU A 100 100.80 -18.66 -32.96
CA GLU A 100 101.47 -18.72 -34.26
C GLU A 100 102.77 -17.91 -34.28
N ILE A 101 102.79 -16.71 -33.68
CA ILE A 101 104.01 -15.92 -33.51
C ILE A 101 105.02 -16.64 -32.60
N ASN A 102 104.55 -17.27 -31.51
CA ASN A 102 105.43 -18.01 -30.61
C ASN A 102 106.08 -19.23 -31.27
N LYS A 103 105.40 -19.94 -32.19
CA LYS A 103 106.05 -21.01 -32.97
C LYS A 103 107.25 -20.51 -33.76
N SER A 104 107.20 -19.27 -34.27
CA SER A 104 108.32 -18.66 -34.97
C SER A 104 109.50 -18.38 -34.04
N VAL A 105 109.22 -17.90 -32.83
CA VAL A 105 110.23 -17.72 -31.78
C VAL A 105 110.84 -19.06 -31.34
N ASP A 106 110.00 -20.09 -31.15
CA ASP A 106 110.43 -21.43 -30.75
C ASP A 106 111.31 -22.10 -31.83
N ALA A 107 111.05 -21.84 -33.12
CA ALA A 107 111.89 -22.30 -34.21
C ALA A 107 113.30 -21.68 -34.15
N VAL A 108 113.39 -20.39 -33.83
CA VAL A 108 114.67 -19.70 -33.60
C VAL A 108 115.42 -20.31 -32.42
N ASP A 109 114.73 -20.58 -31.31
CA ASP A 109 115.33 -21.21 -30.14
C ASP A 109 115.82 -22.62 -30.43
N SER A 110 115.01 -23.44 -31.10
CA SER A 110 115.40 -24.78 -31.51
C SER A 110 116.64 -24.78 -32.42
N LEU A 111 116.83 -23.76 -33.24
CA LEU A 111 118.00 -23.64 -34.12
C LEU A 111 119.23 -23.16 -33.34
N LEU A 112 119.10 -22.12 -32.53
CA LEU A 112 120.20 -21.62 -31.71
C LEU A 112 120.76 -22.67 -30.75
N PHE A 113 119.91 -23.57 -30.24
CA PHE A 113 120.30 -24.69 -29.39
C PHE A 113 120.63 -25.98 -30.15
N SER A 114 120.62 -25.99 -31.49
CA SER A 114 120.97 -27.19 -32.25
C SER A 114 122.45 -27.54 -32.04
N SER A 115 122.76 -28.84 -32.07
CA SER A 115 124.15 -29.30 -31.92
C SER A 115 125.05 -28.72 -33.00
N ILE A 116 124.52 -28.47 -34.21
CA ILE A 116 125.29 -27.86 -35.29
C ILE A 116 125.77 -26.46 -34.89
N ILE A 117 124.92 -25.61 -34.30
CA ILE A 117 125.34 -24.28 -33.83
C ILE A 117 126.27 -24.40 -32.61
N GLN A 118 125.86 -25.18 -31.61
CA GLN A 118 126.56 -25.28 -30.32
C GLN A 118 127.97 -25.88 -30.47
N ASP A 119 128.13 -26.94 -31.26
CA ASP A 119 129.43 -27.61 -31.39
C ASP A 119 130.42 -26.82 -32.26
N ASN A 120 129.92 -26.06 -33.25
CA ASN A 120 130.75 -25.55 -34.33
C ASN A 120 130.96 -24.04 -34.34
N PHE A 121 130.16 -23.25 -33.63
CA PHE A 121 130.24 -21.79 -33.66
C PHE A 121 130.61 -21.22 -32.29
N ARG A 122 131.79 -21.60 -31.77
CA ARG A 122 132.39 -21.02 -30.56
C ARG A 122 133.51 -20.03 -30.94
N ALA A 123 133.79 -19.04 -30.09
CA ALA A 123 134.88 -18.10 -30.34
C ALA A 123 136.24 -18.83 -30.51
N ASN A 124 136.98 -18.52 -31.57
CA ASN A 124 138.34 -19.02 -31.91
C ASN A 124 138.50 -20.42 -32.54
N ILE A 125 137.55 -20.90 -33.35
CA ILE A 125 137.78 -22.14 -34.13
C ILE A 125 138.60 -21.84 -35.40
N LYS A 126 139.85 -22.33 -35.44
CA LYS A 126 140.68 -22.35 -36.67
C LYS A 126 140.42 -23.66 -37.43
N ALA A 127 139.37 -23.70 -38.25
CA ALA A 127 139.07 -24.83 -39.12
C ALA A 127 139.52 -24.57 -40.57
N ASP A 128 139.91 -25.64 -41.27
CA ASP A 128 140.18 -25.63 -42.71
C ASP A 128 138.90 -25.24 -43.50
N GLN A 129 139.06 -24.54 -44.63
CA GLN A 129 137.98 -24.03 -45.47
C GLN A 129 136.97 -25.12 -45.88
N GLY A 130 137.42 -26.36 -46.11
CA GLY A 130 136.55 -27.49 -46.45
C GLY A 130 135.59 -27.91 -45.33
N LYS A 131 136.04 -27.86 -44.06
CA LYS A 131 135.19 -28.14 -42.90
C LYS A 131 134.18 -27.02 -42.66
N ILE A 132 134.60 -25.75 -42.82
CA ILE A 132 133.71 -24.58 -42.68
C ILE A 132 132.55 -24.67 -43.69
N LEU A 133 132.84 -24.98 -44.96
CA LEU A 133 131.80 -25.16 -46.00
C LEU A 133 130.81 -26.28 -45.66
N THR A 134 131.30 -27.38 -45.07
CA THR A 134 130.44 -28.51 -44.67
C THR A 134 129.52 -28.15 -43.51
N ILE A 135 130.04 -27.47 -42.48
CA ILE A 135 129.27 -26.98 -41.34
C ILE A 135 128.20 -25.98 -41.80
N ARG A 136 128.57 -25.03 -42.68
CA ARG A 136 127.63 -24.05 -43.25
C ARG A 136 126.48 -24.72 -44.01
N ASN A 137 126.78 -25.71 -44.85
CA ASN A 137 125.75 -26.41 -45.63
C ASN A 137 124.83 -27.26 -44.73
N ASN A 138 125.39 -27.89 -43.69
CA ASN A 138 124.59 -28.65 -42.72
C ASN A 138 123.70 -27.73 -41.89
N LEU A 139 124.21 -26.58 -41.44
CA LEU A 139 123.40 -25.59 -40.72
C LEU A 139 122.30 -25.01 -41.61
N SER A 140 122.62 -24.67 -42.86
CA SER A 140 121.62 -24.22 -43.83
C SER A 140 120.51 -25.26 -44.03
N LYS A 141 120.83 -26.56 -44.14
CA LYS A 141 119.82 -27.62 -44.20
C LYS A 141 118.97 -27.69 -42.93
N GLU A 142 119.57 -27.60 -41.75
CA GLU A 142 118.82 -27.65 -40.48
C GLU A 142 117.91 -26.42 -40.31
N MET A 143 118.42 -25.23 -40.67
CA MET A 143 117.63 -24.00 -40.75
C MET A 143 116.43 -24.17 -41.68
N ILE A 144 116.61 -24.71 -42.89
CA ILE A 144 115.50 -24.99 -43.82
C ILE A 144 114.48 -25.94 -43.18
N VAL A 145 114.92 -27.08 -42.61
CA VAL A 145 114.00 -28.10 -42.06
C VAL A 145 113.17 -27.54 -40.90
N LYS A 146 113.77 -26.74 -40.02
CA LYS A 146 113.08 -26.18 -38.86
C LYS A 146 112.16 -25.03 -39.23
N THR A 147 112.56 -24.19 -40.17
CA THR A 147 111.82 -22.97 -40.52
C THR A 147 110.68 -23.27 -41.49
N THR A 148 110.84 -24.24 -42.42
CA THR A 148 109.74 -24.66 -43.31
C THR A 148 108.57 -25.34 -42.59
N GLN A 149 108.76 -25.82 -41.35
CA GLN A 149 107.67 -26.34 -40.51
C GLN A 149 106.81 -25.22 -39.89
N VAL A 150 107.27 -23.97 -39.97
CA VAL A 150 106.57 -22.80 -39.44
C VAL A 150 106.24 -21.89 -40.61
N SER A 151 105.01 -21.97 -41.11
CA SER A 151 104.55 -21.23 -42.29
C SER A 151 104.66 -19.71 -42.14
N SER A 152 104.71 -19.21 -40.90
CA SER A 152 104.88 -17.79 -40.60
C SER A 152 106.31 -17.28 -40.82
N ILE A 153 107.32 -18.12 -41.06
CA ILE A 153 108.71 -17.69 -41.35
C ILE A 153 108.97 -17.70 -42.85
N SER A 154 109.30 -16.54 -43.43
CA SER A 154 109.70 -16.42 -44.85
C SER A 154 111.20 -16.61 -45.05
N TYR A 155 111.99 -16.11 -44.10
CA TYR A 155 113.44 -16.04 -44.20
C TYR A 155 114.12 -16.23 -42.85
N THR A 156 115.32 -16.79 -42.83
CA THR A 156 116.10 -17.04 -41.62
C THR A 156 117.58 -16.81 -41.87
N VAL A 157 118.25 -16.12 -40.95
CA VAL A 157 119.66 -15.76 -41.05
C VAL A 157 120.37 -16.05 -39.75
N PHE A 158 121.51 -16.73 -39.83
CA PHE A 158 122.44 -16.85 -38.73
C PHE A 158 123.71 -16.06 -39.03
N TYR A 159 124.01 -15.06 -38.20
CA TYR A 159 125.23 -14.27 -38.22
C TYR A 159 126.23 -14.83 -37.20
N PRO A 160 127.28 -15.56 -37.62
CA PRO A 160 128.23 -16.16 -36.69
C PRO A 160 129.11 -15.13 -35.98
N SER A 161 129.53 -15.41 -34.75
CA SER A 161 130.43 -14.51 -34.00
C SER A 161 131.89 -14.56 -34.45
N ALA A 162 132.30 -15.58 -35.21
CA ALA A 162 133.70 -15.86 -35.56
C ALA A 162 134.25 -15.06 -36.76
N GLY A 163 133.53 -14.01 -37.21
CA GLY A 163 133.92 -13.20 -38.38
C GLY A 163 133.57 -13.82 -39.74
N ASP A 164 132.81 -14.93 -39.74
CA ASP A 164 132.32 -15.59 -40.95
C ASP A 164 131.14 -14.85 -41.58
N LEU A 165 130.99 -14.96 -42.91
CA LEU A 165 129.82 -14.45 -43.63
C LEU A 165 128.51 -15.02 -43.07
N PRO A 166 127.39 -14.27 -43.04
CA PRO A 166 126.10 -14.80 -42.60
C PRO A 166 125.66 -16.04 -43.38
N ILE A 167 124.99 -16.97 -42.71
CA ILE A 167 124.34 -18.14 -43.32
C ILE A 167 122.86 -17.84 -43.37
N PHE A 168 122.25 -17.93 -44.54
CA PHE A 168 120.85 -17.61 -44.71
C PHE A 168 120.09 -18.70 -45.47
N THR A 169 118.79 -18.77 -45.21
CA THR A 169 117.86 -19.67 -45.90
C THR A 169 116.51 -18.99 -46.03
N GLY A 170 115.86 -19.09 -47.19
CA GLY A 170 114.52 -18.56 -47.41
C GLY A 170 114.23 -18.32 -48.87
N LEU A 171 112.99 -17.92 -49.16
CA LEU A 171 112.52 -17.63 -50.52
C LEU A 171 112.94 -16.19 -50.93
N ASN A 172 113.17 -15.98 -52.24
CA ASN A 172 113.92 -14.87 -52.84
C ASN A 172 113.67 -13.45 -52.29
N ASN A 173 114.77 -12.66 -52.20
CA ASN A 173 114.88 -11.23 -51.84
C ASN A 173 114.67 -10.84 -50.37
N PHE A 174 115.81 -10.69 -49.68
CA PHE A 174 115.93 -10.05 -48.37
C PHE A 174 115.31 -8.66 -48.39
N SER A 175 114.25 -8.46 -47.62
CA SER A 175 113.56 -7.17 -47.61
C SER A 175 114.10 -6.27 -46.50
N ILE A 176 114.44 -6.86 -45.36
CA ILE A 176 115.06 -6.16 -44.25
C ILE A 176 116.59 -6.27 -44.39
N PRO A 177 117.35 -5.17 -44.32
CA PRO A 177 118.82 -5.21 -44.44
C PRO A 177 119.43 -5.77 -43.15
N PHE A 178 119.41 -7.09 -42.97
CA PHE A 178 119.85 -7.71 -41.71
C PHE A 178 121.33 -7.47 -41.36
N ASP A 179 122.18 -7.07 -42.31
CA ASP A 179 123.55 -6.65 -42.02
C ASP A 179 123.58 -5.37 -41.15
N GLU A 180 122.71 -4.40 -41.46
CA GLU A 180 122.56 -3.17 -40.69
C GLU A 180 121.82 -3.46 -39.38
N LEU A 181 120.77 -4.28 -39.45
CA LEU A 181 120.01 -4.72 -38.28
C LEU A 181 120.90 -5.46 -37.28
N ASN A 182 121.85 -6.27 -37.75
CA ASN A 182 122.78 -6.99 -36.90
C ASN A 182 123.76 -6.03 -36.21
N LYS A 183 124.27 -5.01 -36.91
CA LYS A 183 125.11 -3.98 -36.27
C LYS A 183 124.36 -3.21 -35.20
N GLU A 184 123.10 -2.83 -35.48
CA GLU A 184 122.25 -2.16 -34.50
C GLU A 184 121.98 -3.06 -33.29
N PHE A 185 121.59 -4.31 -33.53
CA PHE A 185 121.24 -5.25 -32.48
C PHE A 185 122.43 -5.64 -31.60
N GLU A 186 123.64 -5.77 -32.15
CA GLU A 186 124.87 -5.98 -31.37
C GLU A 186 125.12 -4.85 -30.36
N ALA A 187 124.74 -3.61 -30.68
CA ALA A 187 124.90 -2.46 -29.80
C ALA A 187 123.88 -2.42 -28.65
N THR A 188 122.82 -3.24 -28.71
CA THR A 188 121.80 -3.34 -27.64
C THR A 188 122.22 -4.34 -26.57
N GLU A 189 121.76 -4.16 -25.33
CA GLU A 189 121.88 -5.19 -24.28
C GLU A 189 120.82 -6.30 -24.41
N ASP A 190 119.83 -6.11 -25.29
CA ASP A 190 118.70 -7.02 -25.45
C ASP A 190 119.14 -8.43 -25.88
N LYS A 191 118.49 -9.44 -25.31
CA LYS A 191 118.71 -10.85 -25.70
C LYS A 191 117.96 -11.23 -26.97
N ALA A 192 116.82 -10.59 -27.19
CA ALA A 192 115.99 -10.74 -28.37
C ALA A 192 115.21 -9.43 -28.61
N LYS A 193 114.89 -9.14 -29.87
CA LYS A 193 114.15 -7.93 -30.24
C LYS A 193 113.30 -8.18 -31.49
N TRP A 194 112.13 -7.56 -31.53
CA TRP A 194 111.27 -7.48 -32.71
C TRP A 194 111.51 -6.17 -33.45
N TYR A 195 111.50 -6.22 -34.77
CA TYR A 195 111.66 -5.08 -35.66
C TYR A 195 110.53 -5.05 -36.68
N THR A 196 110.12 -3.86 -37.06
CA THR A 196 109.21 -3.61 -38.17
C THR A 196 109.85 -2.64 -39.16
N ASP A 197 109.58 -2.82 -40.46
CA ASP A 197 109.99 -1.87 -41.49
C ASP A 197 108.85 -0.90 -41.85
N GLU A 198 109.13 0.09 -42.71
CA GLU A 198 108.13 1.07 -43.18
C GLU A 198 106.97 0.42 -43.96
N ASN A 199 107.14 -0.81 -44.45
CA ASN A 199 106.13 -1.56 -45.20
C ASN A 199 105.38 -2.58 -44.33
N GLY A 200 105.56 -2.54 -43.01
CA GLY A 200 104.91 -3.42 -42.04
C GLY A 200 105.42 -4.87 -42.03
N LYS A 201 106.61 -5.13 -42.58
CA LYS A 201 107.29 -6.43 -42.46
C LYS A 201 107.85 -6.59 -41.07
N ILE A 202 107.79 -7.82 -40.55
CA ILE A 202 108.17 -8.12 -39.17
C ILE A 202 109.41 -9.00 -39.18
N ALA A 203 110.44 -8.60 -38.44
CA ALA A 203 111.60 -9.44 -38.15
C ALA A 203 111.76 -9.67 -36.65
N TYR A 204 112.33 -10.81 -36.31
CA TYR A 204 112.73 -11.14 -34.96
C TYR A 204 114.19 -11.56 -34.94
N VAL A 205 114.93 -11.07 -33.96
CA VAL A 205 116.32 -11.45 -33.73
C VAL A 205 116.51 -11.96 -32.32
N LYS A 206 117.40 -12.95 -32.17
CA LYS A 206 117.86 -13.43 -30.87
C LYS A 206 119.36 -13.69 -30.85
N LYS A 207 120.01 -13.32 -29.74
CA LYS A 207 121.42 -13.63 -29.48
C LYS A 207 121.58 -15.11 -29.15
N GLY A 208 122.35 -15.81 -29.97
CA GLY A 208 122.85 -17.14 -29.72
C GLY A 208 124.03 -17.12 -28.75
N VAL A 209 123.91 -17.91 -27.70
CA VAL A 209 124.97 -18.15 -26.72
C VAL A 209 125.20 -19.64 -26.58
N HIS A 210 126.44 -20.01 -26.34
CA HIS A 210 126.80 -21.39 -26.11
C HIS A 210 126.32 -21.81 -24.73
N ILE A 211 125.56 -22.91 -24.64
CA ILE A 211 124.87 -23.32 -23.42
C ILE A 211 125.86 -23.58 -22.28
N GLU A 212 126.97 -24.29 -22.56
CA GLU A 212 127.94 -24.67 -21.51
C GLU A 212 128.95 -23.58 -21.14
N VAL A 213 129.35 -22.74 -22.10
CA VAL A 213 130.52 -21.84 -21.95
C VAL A 213 130.09 -20.38 -21.84
N GLY A 214 128.84 -20.06 -22.19
CA GLY A 214 128.31 -18.69 -22.21
C GLY A 214 128.90 -17.79 -23.29
N SER A 215 129.88 -18.27 -24.07
CA SER A 215 130.46 -17.54 -25.20
C SER A 215 129.43 -17.36 -26.31
N LYS A 216 129.46 -16.22 -26.98
CA LYS A 216 128.55 -15.93 -28.09
C LYS A 216 128.76 -16.87 -29.27
N THR A 217 127.67 -17.41 -29.83
CA THR A 217 127.72 -18.25 -31.03
C THR A 217 127.42 -17.45 -32.29
N GLY A 218 126.46 -16.54 -32.21
CA GLY A 218 126.02 -15.69 -33.30
C GLY A 218 124.66 -15.07 -33.00
N ASN A 219 124.07 -14.36 -33.95
CA ASN A 219 122.68 -13.89 -33.83
C ASN A 219 121.83 -14.62 -34.87
N MET A 220 120.65 -15.08 -34.46
CA MET A 220 119.67 -15.66 -35.37
C MET A 220 118.58 -14.65 -35.62
N PHE A 221 118.23 -14.49 -36.89
CA PHE A 221 117.17 -13.62 -37.36
C PHE A 221 116.15 -14.44 -38.14
N ILE A 222 114.89 -14.05 -38.03
CA ILE A 222 113.81 -14.50 -38.88
C ILE A 222 113.03 -13.30 -39.41
N GLU A 223 112.57 -13.40 -40.65
CA GLU A 223 111.54 -12.53 -41.22
C GLU A 223 110.23 -13.32 -41.23
N LEU A 224 109.14 -12.69 -40.79
CA LEU A 224 107.81 -13.29 -40.89
C LEU A 224 107.22 -13.06 -42.28
N GLU A 225 106.51 -14.05 -42.81
CA GLU A 225 105.82 -13.98 -44.11
C GLU A 225 104.57 -13.09 -44.00
N PRO A 226 104.53 -11.90 -44.65
CA PRO A 226 103.41 -10.97 -44.52
C PRO A 226 102.09 -11.58 -45.03
N ASN A 227 102.13 -12.42 -46.07
CA ASN A 227 100.92 -13.06 -46.59
C ASN A 227 100.34 -14.08 -45.62
N SER A 228 101.19 -14.84 -44.91
CA SER A 228 100.72 -15.80 -43.91
C SER A 228 100.10 -15.11 -42.70
N ILE A 229 100.66 -13.97 -42.29
CA ILE A 229 100.01 -13.13 -41.27
C ILE A 229 98.68 -12.61 -41.80
N LYS A 230 98.64 -12.06 -43.02
CA LYS A 230 97.40 -11.59 -43.65
C LYS A 230 96.32 -12.67 -43.72
N GLU A 231 96.65 -13.88 -44.15
CA GLU A 231 95.70 -15.01 -44.24
C GLU A 231 95.09 -15.38 -42.88
N ILE A 232 95.86 -15.30 -41.79
CA ILE A 232 95.34 -15.56 -40.43
C ILE A 232 94.26 -14.55 -40.07
N PHE A 233 94.46 -13.26 -40.39
CA PHE A 233 93.47 -12.23 -40.11
C PHE A 233 92.29 -12.23 -41.08
N ASP A 234 92.51 -12.50 -42.38
CA ASP A 234 91.45 -12.64 -43.38
C ASP A 234 90.53 -13.85 -43.06
N SER A 235 91.05 -14.88 -42.38
CA SER A 235 90.24 -16.03 -41.95
C SER A 235 89.23 -15.71 -40.84
N PHE A 236 89.41 -14.60 -40.11
CA PHE A 236 88.55 -14.24 -38.99
C PHE A 236 87.28 -13.51 -39.45
N HIS A 237 86.16 -14.23 -39.43
CA HIS A 237 84.84 -13.71 -39.86
C HIS A 237 83.90 -13.55 -38.66
N VAL A 238 83.72 -12.33 -38.17
CA VAL A 238 82.70 -12.01 -37.14
C VAL A 238 81.48 -11.34 -37.76
N ASN A 239 81.70 -10.27 -38.54
CA ASN A 239 80.71 -9.57 -39.36
C ASN A 239 81.44 -8.52 -40.21
N GLU A 240 80.94 -8.17 -41.40
CA GLU A 240 81.50 -7.10 -42.25
C GLU A 240 81.60 -5.74 -41.54
N SER A 241 80.77 -5.50 -40.52
CA SER A 241 80.79 -4.26 -39.74
C SER A 241 81.85 -4.21 -38.62
N VAL A 242 82.53 -5.32 -38.33
CA VAL A 242 83.61 -5.38 -37.31
C VAL A 242 84.94 -5.14 -38.00
N GLN A 243 85.62 -4.07 -37.62
CA GLN A 243 86.92 -3.70 -38.17
C GLN A 243 88.03 -4.27 -37.30
N ILE A 244 89.11 -4.80 -37.88
CA ILE A 244 90.20 -5.46 -37.17
C ILE A 244 91.54 -4.92 -37.64
N PHE A 245 92.43 -4.71 -36.68
CA PHE A 245 93.76 -4.18 -36.90
C PHE A 245 94.79 -5.03 -36.15
N PHE A 246 95.93 -5.27 -36.77
CA PHE A 246 97.14 -5.74 -36.12
C PHE A 246 98.11 -4.58 -36.06
N LEU A 247 98.56 -4.22 -34.87
CA LEU A 247 99.28 -2.99 -34.61
C LEU A 247 100.60 -3.29 -33.89
N HIS A 248 101.65 -2.54 -34.22
CA HIS A 248 102.88 -2.45 -33.43
C HIS A 248 102.66 -1.54 -32.21
N GLU A 249 103.57 -1.60 -31.24
CA GLU A 249 103.42 -0.87 -29.96
C GLU A 249 103.40 0.63 -30.14
N ASP A 250 103.98 1.18 -31.21
CA ASP A 250 103.93 2.61 -31.57
C ASP A 250 102.67 3.01 -32.37
N GLY A 251 101.78 2.06 -32.67
CA GLY A 251 100.56 2.28 -33.42
C GLY A 251 100.70 2.08 -34.93
N GLN A 252 101.85 1.61 -35.43
CA GLN A 252 102.01 1.23 -36.83
C GLN A 252 101.08 0.05 -37.17
N ILE A 253 100.41 0.12 -38.31
CA ILE A 253 99.50 -0.92 -38.81
C ILE A 253 100.30 -2.01 -39.52
N LEU A 254 100.21 -3.23 -39.02
CA LEU A 254 100.78 -4.45 -39.58
C LEU A 254 99.73 -5.27 -40.35
N TYR A 255 98.45 -5.08 -40.04
CA TYR A 255 97.29 -5.58 -40.81
C TYR A 255 96.08 -4.68 -40.56
N SER A 256 95.24 -4.51 -41.58
CA SER A 256 93.97 -3.80 -41.50
C SER A 256 92.91 -4.55 -42.29
N SER A 257 91.74 -4.80 -41.70
CA SER A 257 90.56 -5.31 -42.40
C SER A 257 89.84 -4.23 -43.22
N ARG A 258 90.33 -2.98 -43.16
CA ARG A 258 89.83 -1.84 -43.93
C ARG A 258 90.70 -1.63 -45.16
N GLU A 259 90.06 -1.58 -46.32
CA GLU A 259 90.73 -1.33 -47.61
C GLU A 259 91.28 0.10 -47.73
N ASP A 260 90.76 1.07 -46.96
CA ASP A 260 91.18 2.47 -47.00
C ASP A 260 92.42 2.78 -46.14
N LEU A 261 92.93 1.81 -45.38
CA LEU A 261 94.12 1.95 -44.53
C LEU A 261 95.22 1.00 -44.98
N GLU A 262 96.34 1.55 -45.42
CA GLU A 262 97.48 0.79 -45.93
C GLU A 262 98.36 0.24 -44.79
N VAL A 263 98.91 -0.96 -44.97
CA VAL A 263 99.90 -1.56 -44.06
C VAL A 263 101.17 -0.70 -44.07
N GLY A 264 101.74 -0.45 -42.88
CA GLY A 264 102.86 0.46 -42.67
C GLY A 264 102.46 1.87 -42.19
N SER A 265 101.21 2.29 -42.43
CA SER A 265 100.65 3.55 -41.91
C SER A 265 100.34 3.48 -40.40
N PHE A 266 100.01 4.60 -39.75
CA PHE A 266 99.69 4.63 -38.32
C PHE A 266 98.18 4.59 -38.08
N PHE A 267 97.77 3.92 -36.99
CA PHE A 267 96.38 3.81 -36.58
C PHE A 267 95.73 5.21 -36.42
N PRO A 268 94.58 5.49 -37.07
CA PRO A 268 94.03 6.85 -37.18
C PRO A 268 93.73 7.56 -35.85
N ASP A 269 93.37 6.80 -34.80
CA ASP A 269 93.06 7.34 -33.48
C ASP A 269 94.14 6.97 -32.46
N ALA A 270 95.20 7.77 -32.43
CA ALA A 270 96.30 7.60 -31.49
C ALA A 270 95.84 7.71 -30.02
N SER A 271 94.78 8.48 -29.73
CA SER A 271 94.25 8.63 -28.37
C SER A 271 93.56 7.37 -27.89
N LEU A 272 92.84 6.68 -28.78
CA LEU A 272 92.22 5.40 -28.50
C LEU A 272 93.26 4.30 -28.34
N PHE A 273 94.29 4.28 -29.20
CA PHE A 273 95.36 3.31 -29.08
C PHE A 273 96.14 3.47 -27.76
N GLU A 274 96.37 4.71 -27.32
CA GLU A 274 96.99 4.96 -26.02
C GLU A 274 96.17 4.41 -24.85
N ARG A 275 94.84 4.50 -24.94
CA ARG A 275 93.96 3.91 -23.93
C ARG A 275 94.08 2.38 -23.89
N PHE A 276 94.26 1.71 -25.03
CA PHE A 276 94.53 0.27 -25.03
C PHE A 276 95.87 -0.06 -24.36
N ARG A 277 96.92 0.75 -24.61
CA ARG A 277 98.23 0.57 -23.97
C ARG A 277 98.16 0.78 -22.46
N GLN A 278 97.51 1.86 -22.03
CA GLN A 278 97.34 2.17 -20.61
C GLN A 278 96.53 1.09 -19.89
N GLU A 279 95.42 0.64 -20.49
CA GLU A 279 94.59 -0.43 -19.93
C GLU A 279 95.39 -1.74 -19.79
N ALA A 280 96.16 -2.12 -20.82
CA ALA A 280 97.03 -3.30 -20.78
C ALA A 280 98.12 -3.19 -19.69
N ALA A 281 98.71 -2.01 -19.51
CA ALA A 281 99.80 -1.79 -18.56
C ALA A 281 99.30 -1.71 -17.10
N GLU A 282 98.16 -1.07 -16.85
CA GLU A 282 97.63 -0.87 -15.50
C GLU A 282 96.94 -2.10 -14.93
N THR A 283 96.26 -2.88 -15.77
CA THR A 283 95.47 -4.04 -15.33
C THR A 283 96.21 -5.37 -15.45
N GLY A 284 97.31 -5.40 -16.22
CA GLY A 284 97.99 -6.64 -16.61
C GLY A 284 97.14 -7.56 -17.49
N ALA A 285 95.99 -7.07 -18.00
CA ALA A 285 95.10 -7.86 -18.82
C ALA A 285 95.64 -7.98 -20.25
N THR A 286 95.72 -9.21 -20.76
CA THR A 286 96.07 -9.49 -22.15
C THR A 286 94.96 -9.11 -23.12
N SER A 287 93.74 -8.88 -22.64
CA SER A 287 92.65 -8.35 -23.45
C SER A 287 91.63 -7.57 -22.62
N ALA A 288 91.11 -6.48 -23.16
CA ALA A 288 89.98 -5.75 -22.58
C ALA A 288 89.12 -5.07 -23.64
N GLY A 289 87.89 -4.74 -23.26
CA GLY A 289 86.94 -3.99 -24.07
C GLY A 289 86.75 -2.58 -23.53
N ILE A 290 86.85 -1.59 -24.42
CA ILE A 290 86.73 -0.16 -24.11
C ILE A 290 85.67 0.46 -25.01
N GLU A 291 84.71 1.18 -24.42
CA GLU A 291 83.80 2.01 -25.20
C GLU A 291 84.54 3.29 -25.64
N ALA A 292 84.49 3.57 -26.93
CA ALA A 292 85.15 4.72 -27.53
C ALA A 292 84.30 5.32 -28.64
N ASN A 293 84.66 6.54 -29.04
CA ASN A 293 84.01 7.22 -30.15
C ASN A 293 84.92 7.14 -31.38
N PHE A 294 84.88 6.00 -32.07
CA PHE A 294 85.61 5.76 -33.31
C PHE A 294 84.60 5.64 -34.45
N GLU A 295 84.51 6.67 -35.30
CA GLU A 295 83.47 6.80 -36.35
C GLU A 295 82.02 6.71 -35.83
N GLY A 296 81.81 7.13 -34.58
CA GLY A 296 80.58 6.96 -33.81
C GLY A 296 80.84 6.17 -32.53
N LYS A 297 79.83 6.02 -31.68
CA LYS A 297 79.98 5.16 -30.50
C LYS A 297 80.27 3.73 -30.95
N ALA A 298 81.38 3.17 -30.51
CA ALA A 298 81.79 1.82 -30.83
C ALA A 298 82.32 1.13 -29.57
N GLU A 299 82.15 -0.18 -29.53
CA GLU A 299 82.81 -1.04 -28.57
C GLU A 299 84.12 -1.52 -29.20
N CYS A 300 85.25 -1.18 -28.59
CA CYS A 300 86.58 -1.50 -29.11
C CYS A 300 87.28 -2.49 -28.18
N ASN A 301 87.62 -3.66 -28.69
CA ASN A 301 88.32 -4.70 -27.94
C ASN A 301 89.78 -4.76 -28.39
N PHE A 302 90.71 -4.99 -27.48
CA PHE A 302 92.11 -5.23 -27.83
C PHE A 302 92.62 -6.54 -27.22
N TYR A 303 93.69 -7.08 -27.82
CA TYR A 303 94.50 -8.18 -27.31
C TYR A 303 95.98 -7.84 -27.45
N LYS A 304 96.73 -7.82 -26.34
CA LYS A 304 98.19 -7.64 -26.32
C LYS A 304 98.87 -9.00 -26.38
N ILE A 305 99.70 -9.22 -27.39
CA ILE A 305 100.48 -10.44 -27.53
C ILE A 305 101.66 -10.36 -26.57
N GLU A 306 101.67 -11.23 -25.54
CA GLU A 306 102.69 -11.23 -24.50
C GLU A 306 104.10 -11.38 -25.07
N GLN A 307 105.07 -10.69 -24.47
CA GLN A 307 106.50 -10.71 -24.88
C GLN A 307 106.78 -10.22 -26.32
N THR A 308 105.82 -9.57 -26.97
CA THR A 308 105.97 -8.92 -28.27
C THR A 308 105.45 -7.48 -28.22
N PRO A 309 105.88 -6.59 -29.13
CA PRO A 309 105.30 -5.25 -29.22
C PRO A 309 103.88 -5.23 -29.83
N PHE A 310 103.30 -6.37 -30.21
CA PHE A 310 102.09 -6.36 -31.04
C PHE A 310 100.76 -6.34 -30.27
N TYR A 311 99.78 -5.68 -30.87
CA TYR A 311 98.39 -5.58 -30.41
C TYR A 311 97.45 -5.99 -31.53
N ILE A 312 96.35 -6.66 -31.19
CA ILE A 312 95.21 -6.86 -32.08
C ILE A 312 94.08 -6.00 -31.56
N VAL A 313 93.46 -5.21 -32.41
CA VAL A 313 92.35 -4.33 -32.04
C VAL A 313 91.16 -4.65 -32.94
N ALA A 314 89.97 -4.75 -32.36
CA ALA A 314 88.73 -4.88 -33.10
C ALA A 314 87.69 -3.88 -32.65
N ILE A 315 87.02 -3.25 -33.62
CA ILE A 315 86.09 -2.15 -33.40
C ILE A 315 84.71 -2.56 -33.91
N THR A 316 83.71 -2.47 -33.03
CA THR A 316 82.31 -2.81 -33.31
C THR A 316 81.39 -1.58 -33.15
N PRO A 317 80.86 -1.00 -34.24
CA PRO A 317 80.00 0.20 -34.16
C PRO A 317 78.63 -0.04 -33.47
N HIS A 318 78.15 0.93 -32.67
CA HIS A 318 76.80 0.87 -32.05
C HIS A 318 75.66 0.94 -33.07
N SER A 319 75.89 1.41 -34.29
CA SER A 319 74.90 1.40 -35.38
C SER A 319 74.47 -0.03 -35.72
N PHE A 320 75.39 -1.00 -35.68
CA PHE A 320 75.10 -2.43 -35.80
C PHE A 320 74.24 -2.95 -34.63
N LEU A 321 74.50 -2.48 -33.39
CA LEU A 321 73.70 -2.85 -32.20
C LEU A 321 72.26 -2.34 -32.27
N ASN A 322 72.07 -1.12 -32.81
CA ASN A 322 70.76 -0.46 -32.78
C ASN A 322 69.85 -0.86 -33.96
N SER A 323 70.40 -1.24 -35.11
CA SER A 323 69.59 -1.66 -36.27
C SER A 323 68.70 -2.86 -35.93
N ALA A 324 69.23 -3.85 -35.19
CA ALA A 324 68.48 -5.00 -34.69
C ALA A 324 67.36 -4.65 -33.69
N ALA A 325 67.52 -3.59 -32.88
CA ALA A 325 66.51 -3.15 -31.92
C ALA A 325 65.34 -2.38 -32.57
N THR A 326 65.56 -1.72 -33.71
CA THR A 326 64.51 -0.90 -34.38
C THR A 326 63.41 -1.73 -35.05
N GLU A 327 63.71 -2.93 -35.53
CA GLU A 327 62.71 -3.84 -36.12
C GLU A 327 61.72 -4.39 -35.08
N ILE A 328 62.17 -4.59 -33.84
CA ILE A 328 61.30 -4.96 -32.71
C ILE A 328 60.33 -3.81 -32.40
N GLY A 329 60.81 -2.57 -32.42
CA GLY A 329 60.00 -1.36 -32.18
C GLY A 329 58.84 -1.19 -33.18
N LYS A 330 59.07 -1.44 -34.48
CA LYS A 330 58.00 -1.32 -35.50
C LYS A 330 56.85 -2.30 -35.27
N ARG A 331 57.16 -3.54 -34.87
CA ARG A 331 56.13 -4.56 -34.58
C ARG A 331 55.28 -4.20 -33.36
N ILE A 332 55.89 -3.60 -32.34
CA ILE A 332 55.17 -3.12 -31.14
C ILE A 332 54.15 -2.04 -31.50
N VAL A 333 54.50 -1.09 -32.36
CA VAL A 333 53.59 0.00 -32.79
C VAL A 333 52.39 -0.55 -33.57
N ILE A 334 52.58 -1.52 -34.46
CA ILE A 334 51.48 -2.14 -35.23
C ILE A 334 50.47 -2.83 -34.30
N VAL A 335 50.94 -3.60 -33.31
CA VAL A 335 50.09 -4.27 -32.32
C VAL A 335 49.33 -3.25 -31.47
N ALA A 336 49.98 -2.15 -31.07
CA ALA A 336 49.35 -1.09 -30.29
C ALA A 336 48.18 -0.41 -31.05
N ILE A 337 48.35 -0.13 -32.34
CA ILE A 337 47.29 0.44 -33.19
C ILE A 337 46.11 -0.53 -33.31
N GLY A 338 46.39 -1.82 -33.50
CA GLY A 338 45.34 -2.86 -33.53
C GLY A 338 44.53 -2.94 -32.23
N GLY A 339 45.20 -2.86 -31.07
CA GLY A 339 44.55 -2.86 -29.76
C GLY A 339 43.63 -1.66 -29.54
N ILE A 340 44.03 -0.47 -30.01
CA ILE A 340 43.22 0.75 -29.92
C ILE A 340 41.92 0.62 -30.73
N LEU A 341 42.01 0.13 -31.97
CA LEU A 341 40.84 -0.02 -32.84
C LEU A 341 39.80 -1.01 -32.28
N ILE A 342 40.26 -2.15 -31.75
CA ILE A 342 39.38 -3.14 -31.11
C ILE A 342 38.71 -2.55 -29.86
N SER A 343 39.44 -1.76 -29.09
CA SER A 343 38.92 -1.13 -27.87
C SER A 343 37.83 -0.09 -28.16
N ILE A 344 37.98 0.70 -29.24
CA ILE A 344 36.95 1.64 -29.70
C ILE A 344 35.68 0.88 -30.13
N LEU A 345 35.84 -0.22 -30.88
CA LEU A 345 34.71 -1.03 -31.34
C LEU A 345 33.93 -1.64 -30.16
N LEU A 346 34.62 -2.28 -29.22
CA LEU A 346 34.00 -2.87 -28.02
C LEU A 346 33.32 -1.81 -27.16
N ALA A 347 33.96 -0.65 -26.99
CA ALA A 347 33.40 0.47 -26.27
C ALA A 347 32.07 0.94 -26.88
N PHE A 348 31.96 1.05 -28.21
CA PHE A 348 30.72 1.42 -28.88
C PHE A 348 29.60 0.38 -28.71
N VAL A 349 29.92 -0.91 -28.81
CA VAL A 349 28.93 -2.00 -28.69
C VAL A 349 28.36 -2.08 -27.28
N ILE A 350 29.21 -2.16 -26.26
CA ILE A 350 28.80 -2.25 -24.84
C ILE A 350 28.07 -0.97 -24.41
N SER A 351 28.58 0.18 -24.85
CA SER A 351 27.94 1.45 -24.54
C SER A 351 26.56 1.59 -25.19
N GLY A 352 26.37 1.03 -26.38
CA GLY A 352 25.11 1.02 -27.10
C GLY A 352 24.07 0.11 -26.47
N SER A 353 24.48 -1.07 -25.97
CA SER A 353 23.59 -2.02 -25.31
C SER A 353 23.04 -1.50 -23.98
N ILE A 354 23.79 -0.68 -23.25
CA ILE A 354 23.32 -0.09 -21.98
C ILE A 354 22.59 1.24 -22.20
N SER A 355 23.15 2.16 -23.00
CA SER A 355 22.63 3.55 -23.06
C SER A 355 21.30 3.67 -23.80
N LYS A 356 21.02 2.81 -24.79
CA LYS A 356 19.78 2.90 -25.59
C LYS A 356 18.55 2.46 -24.80
N PRO A 357 18.51 1.28 -24.14
CA PRO A 357 17.35 0.89 -23.33
C PRO A 357 17.10 1.85 -22.16
N LEU A 358 18.17 2.29 -21.49
CA LEU A 358 18.06 3.26 -20.39
C LEU A 358 17.44 4.60 -20.84
N SER A 359 17.83 5.08 -22.04
CA SER A 359 17.25 6.31 -22.60
C SER A 359 15.78 6.14 -22.97
N LYS A 360 15.35 4.96 -23.45
CA LYS A 360 13.93 4.66 -23.70
C LYS A 360 13.15 4.64 -22.38
N LEU A 361 13.66 3.95 -21.37
CA LEU A 361 13.07 3.91 -20.03
C LEU A 361 12.89 5.32 -19.46
N VAL A 362 13.92 6.17 -19.49
CA VAL A 362 13.82 7.57 -19.03
C VAL A 362 12.73 8.34 -19.78
N ASN A 363 12.59 8.15 -21.09
CA ASN A 363 11.62 8.88 -21.89
C ASN A 363 10.18 8.46 -21.59
N ILE A 364 9.95 7.17 -21.32
CA ILE A 364 8.62 6.62 -21.01
C ILE A 364 8.27 6.88 -19.55
N MET A 365 9.23 6.80 -18.62
CA MET A 365 9.07 7.33 -17.26
C MET A 365 8.67 8.81 -17.26
N ARG A 366 9.16 9.61 -18.22
CA ARG A 366 8.76 11.01 -18.38
C ARG A 366 7.30 11.15 -18.81
N LYS A 367 6.80 10.24 -19.66
CA LYS A 367 5.37 10.16 -20.02
C LYS A 367 4.51 9.74 -18.83
N ALA A 368 4.93 8.69 -18.09
CA ALA A 368 4.25 8.24 -16.87
C ALA A 368 4.22 9.34 -15.78
N LYS A 369 5.29 10.13 -15.64
CA LYS A 369 5.31 11.32 -14.76
C LYS A 369 4.23 12.35 -15.13
N GLN A 370 3.86 12.44 -16.40
CA GLN A 370 2.83 13.35 -16.90
C GLN A 370 1.42 12.73 -16.85
N GLY A 371 1.28 11.52 -16.30
CA GLY A 371 0.00 10.82 -16.17
C GLY A 371 -0.30 9.86 -17.32
N ASP A 372 0.56 9.73 -18.33
CA ASP A 372 0.37 8.77 -19.42
C ASP A 372 0.98 7.40 -19.08
N LEU A 373 0.11 6.46 -18.70
CA LEU A 373 0.44 5.11 -18.25
C LEU A 373 0.19 4.06 -19.35
N THR A 374 -0.02 4.48 -20.60
CA THR A 374 -0.42 3.58 -21.71
C THR A 374 0.76 2.90 -22.38
N GLU A 375 1.98 3.42 -22.21
CA GLU A 375 3.14 2.94 -22.93
C GLU A 375 3.96 1.92 -22.15
N GLU A 376 4.19 0.78 -22.80
CA GLU A 376 4.94 -0.35 -22.27
C GLU A 376 6.29 -0.49 -22.99
N ILE A 377 7.32 -0.90 -22.25
CA ILE A 377 8.64 -1.16 -22.82
C ILE A 377 8.80 -2.65 -23.02
N GLN A 378 8.97 -3.08 -24.27
CA GLN A 378 9.41 -4.44 -24.58
C GLN A 378 10.93 -4.46 -24.76
N ASP A 379 11.61 -5.09 -23.82
CA ASP A 379 13.02 -5.45 -23.91
C ASP A 379 13.17 -6.94 -23.55
N ASN A 380 13.71 -7.73 -24.49
CA ASN A 380 13.91 -9.17 -24.31
C ASN A 380 15.28 -9.48 -23.68
N SER A 381 15.99 -8.46 -23.21
CA SER A 381 17.23 -8.61 -22.46
C SER A 381 17.01 -9.39 -21.15
N LYS A 382 17.97 -10.26 -20.81
CA LYS A 382 18.00 -10.99 -19.52
C LYS A 382 19.01 -10.40 -18.53
N ASP A 383 19.50 -9.20 -18.79
CA ASP A 383 20.40 -8.47 -17.91
C ASP A 383 19.64 -7.61 -16.89
N GLU A 384 20.38 -6.91 -16.03
CA GLU A 384 19.84 -6.05 -15.00
C GLU A 384 18.99 -4.90 -15.57
N ILE A 385 19.21 -4.52 -16.83
CA ILE A 385 18.41 -3.48 -17.50
C ILE A 385 17.04 -4.05 -17.90
N GLY A 386 17.00 -5.28 -18.40
CA GLY A 386 15.76 -6.02 -18.66
C GLY A 386 14.92 -6.22 -17.39
N GLU A 387 15.55 -6.53 -16.25
CA GLU A 387 14.88 -6.64 -14.95
C GLU A 387 14.27 -5.31 -14.49
N VAL A 388 15.01 -4.20 -14.61
CA VAL A 388 14.49 -2.86 -14.28
C VAL A 388 13.31 -2.47 -15.16
N ILE A 389 13.35 -2.81 -16.46
CA ILE A 389 12.25 -2.57 -17.39
C ILE A 389 11.00 -3.38 -17.00
N THR A 390 11.19 -4.66 -16.66
CA THR A 390 10.09 -5.54 -16.23
C THR A 390 9.43 -5.01 -14.95
N ASN A 391 10.23 -4.70 -13.93
CA ASN A 391 9.74 -4.12 -12.68
C ASN A 391 9.04 -2.77 -12.89
N TYR A 392 9.50 -1.95 -13.84
CA TYR A 392 8.82 -0.72 -14.22
C TYR A 392 7.44 -0.98 -14.84
N ASN A 393 7.33 -1.91 -15.80
CA ASN A 393 6.05 -2.26 -16.41
C ASN A 393 5.06 -2.81 -15.36
N ASP A 394 5.52 -3.68 -14.46
CA ASP A 394 4.69 -4.21 -13.36
C ASP A 394 4.18 -3.09 -12.43
N MET A 395 5.05 -2.12 -12.09
CA MET A 395 4.67 -0.94 -11.32
C MET A 395 3.60 -0.12 -12.04
N ILE A 396 3.77 0.16 -13.34
CA ILE A 396 2.81 0.92 -14.14
C ILE A 396 1.46 0.17 -14.23
N ASN A 397 1.48 -1.14 -14.43
CA ASN A 397 0.27 -1.96 -14.49
C ASN A 397 -0.49 -1.96 -13.15
N ASN A 398 0.23 -2.05 -12.03
CA ASN A 398 -0.35 -1.93 -10.70
C ASN A 398 -0.96 -0.54 -10.46
N ILE A 399 -0.28 0.55 -10.87
CA ILE A 399 -0.83 1.91 -10.79
C ILE A 399 -2.07 2.04 -11.68
N LYS A 400 -2.05 1.51 -12.90
CA LYS A 400 -3.21 1.50 -13.81
C LYS A 400 -4.41 0.79 -13.17
N THR A 401 -4.19 -0.38 -12.58
CA THR A 401 -5.23 -1.13 -11.86
C THR A 401 -5.78 -0.35 -10.67
N LEU A 402 -4.91 0.33 -9.90
CA LEU A 402 -5.32 1.18 -8.79
C LEU A 402 -6.19 2.36 -9.27
N ILE A 403 -5.74 3.06 -10.31
CA ILE A 403 -6.47 4.18 -10.92
C ILE A 403 -7.85 3.74 -11.44
N GLN A 404 -7.94 2.59 -12.10
CA GLN A 404 -9.22 2.02 -12.55
C GLN A 404 -10.15 1.68 -11.37
N LYS A 405 -9.62 1.09 -10.30
CA LYS A 405 -10.40 0.82 -9.07
C LYS A 405 -10.90 2.11 -8.42
N VAL A 406 -10.04 3.13 -8.29
CA VAL A 406 -10.44 4.44 -7.75
C VAL A 406 -11.54 5.06 -8.61
N LYS A 407 -11.41 5.02 -9.94
CA LYS A 407 -12.44 5.54 -10.86
C LYS A 407 -13.79 4.83 -10.69
N ALA A 408 -13.78 3.50 -10.54
CA ALA A 408 -15.00 2.73 -10.25
C ALA A 408 -15.61 3.13 -8.90
N SER A 409 -14.80 3.22 -7.84
CA SER A 409 -15.26 3.64 -6.51
C SER A 409 -15.82 5.07 -6.49
N VAL A 410 -15.25 5.99 -7.26
CA VAL A 410 -15.78 7.35 -7.42
C VAL A 410 -17.18 7.33 -8.04
N ASN A 411 -17.36 6.56 -9.12
CA ASN A 411 -18.68 6.42 -9.75
C ASN A 411 -19.71 5.83 -8.76
N ASP A 412 -19.33 4.83 -7.98
CA ASP A 412 -20.19 4.27 -6.94
C ASP A 412 -20.58 5.33 -5.89
N VAL A 413 -19.62 6.15 -5.44
CA VAL A 413 -19.87 7.25 -4.49
C VAL A 413 -20.84 8.29 -5.09
N LEU A 414 -20.67 8.68 -6.35
CA LEU A 414 -21.55 9.63 -7.03
C LEU A 414 -22.98 9.08 -7.13
N ASP A 415 -23.14 7.81 -7.50
CA ASP A 415 -24.44 7.15 -7.60
C ASP A 415 -25.11 6.96 -6.24
N ILE A 416 -24.36 6.56 -5.22
CA ILE A 416 -24.86 6.43 -3.84
C ILE A 416 -25.27 7.80 -3.30
N SER A 417 -24.48 8.85 -3.53
CA SER A 417 -24.80 10.20 -3.10
C SER A 417 -26.14 10.65 -3.70
N LYS A 418 -26.34 10.51 -5.02
CA LYS A 418 -27.64 10.81 -5.66
C LYS A 418 -28.80 10.03 -5.04
N LYS A 419 -28.63 8.74 -4.76
CA LYS A 419 -29.65 7.92 -4.08
C LYS A 419 -29.93 8.41 -2.66
N VAL A 420 -28.91 8.77 -1.89
CA VAL A 420 -29.07 9.34 -0.55
C VAL A 420 -29.79 10.68 -0.60
N SER A 421 -29.48 11.56 -1.55
CA SER A 421 -30.17 12.85 -1.73
C SER A 421 -31.65 12.64 -2.00
N SER A 422 -31.98 11.80 -2.99
CA SER A 422 -33.37 11.50 -3.36
C SER A 422 -34.15 10.82 -2.21
N SER A 423 -33.51 9.87 -1.51
CA SER A 423 -34.13 9.22 -0.35
C SER A 423 -34.35 10.19 0.81
N SER A 424 -33.46 11.16 1.00
CA SER A 424 -33.57 12.18 2.05
C SER A 424 -34.67 13.18 1.71
N GLU A 425 -34.76 13.65 0.47
CA GLU A 425 -35.88 14.49 -0.01
C GLU A 425 -37.23 13.79 0.16
N GLN A 426 -37.32 12.50 -0.17
CA GLN A 426 -38.53 11.71 0.04
C GLN A 426 -38.87 11.57 1.53
N THR A 427 -37.86 11.37 2.39
CA THR A 427 -38.04 11.27 3.85
C THR A 427 -38.53 12.61 4.41
N TYR A 428 -38.00 13.72 3.93
CA TYR A 428 -38.45 15.06 4.29
C TYR A 428 -39.93 15.25 3.95
N ALA A 429 -40.32 15.02 2.70
CA ALA A 429 -41.72 15.18 2.25
C ALA A 429 -42.69 14.26 3.00
N SER A 430 -42.28 13.02 3.27
CA SER A 430 -43.09 12.08 4.05
C SER A 430 -43.25 12.53 5.50
N SER A 431 -42.18 13.05 6.10
CA SER A 431 -42.20 13.58 7.47
C SER A 431 -43.04 14.85 7.56
N GLU A 432 -42.95 15.76 6.59
CA GLU A 432 -43.81 16.95 6.50
C GLU A 432 -45.29 16.57 6.49
N GLN A 433 -45.66 15.57 5.69
CA GLN A 433 -47.04 15.09 5.63
C GLN A 433 -47.48 14.42 6.95
N ILE A 434 -46.61 13.64 7.60
CA ILE A 434 -46.89 13.07 8.93
C ILE A 434 -47.13 14.17 9.96
N ALA A 435 -46.31 15.23 9.97
CA ALA A 435 -46.47 16.35 10.89
C ALA A 435 -47.83 17.06 10.70
N LEU A 436 -48.23 17.30 9.45
CA LEU A 436 -49.55 17.88 9.14
C LEU A 436 -50.70 16.99 9.61
N THR A 437 -50.62 15.68 9.33
CA THR A 437 -51.64 14.73 9.78
C THR A 437 -51.72 14.65 11.31
N LEU A 438 -50.59 14.67 12.01
CA LEU A 438 -50.58 14.68 13.49
C LEU A 438 -51.19 15.96 14.06
N GLN A 439 -51.00 17.09 13.39
CA GLN A 439 -51.64 18.34 13.79
C GLN A 439 -53.17 18.27 13.64
N GLU A 440 -53.66 17.62 12.59
CA GLU A 440 -55.10 17.34 12.42
C GLU A 440 -55.62 16.36 13.48
N VAL A 441 -54.87 15.30 13.81
CA VAL A 441 -55.23 14.36 14.87
C VAL A 441 -55.28 15.07 16.22
N ALA A 442 -54.26 15.85 16.58
CA ALA A 442 -54.23 16.60 17.83
C ALA A 442 -55.43 17.54 17.95
N LYS A 443 -55.74 18.27 16.87
CA LYS A 443 -56.91 19.14 16.81
C LYS A 443 -58.21 18.35 16.96
N GLY A 444 -58.39 17.26 16.21
CA GLY A 444 -59.58 16.42 16.28
C GLY A 444 -59.78 15.78 17.65
N SER A 445 -58.71 15.36 18.32
CA SER A 445 -58.77 14.87 19.69
C SER A 445 -59.12 15.96 20.70
N SER A 446 -58.64 17.20 20.50
CA SER A 446 -59.03 18.34 21.33
C SER A 446 -60.51 18.69 21.17
N GLU A 447 -61.01 18.72 19.93
CA GLU A 447 -62.43 18.90 19.60
C GLU A 447 -63.29 17.78 20.22
N GLN A 448 -62.83 16.53 20.15
CA GLN A 448 -63.50 15.39 20.78
C GLN A 448 -63.59 15.54 22.31
N ALA A 449 -62.52 15.98 22.98
CA ALA A 449 -62.57 16.24 24.41
C ALA A 449 -63.60 17.34 24.77
N GLN A 450 -63.73 18.37 23.93
CA GLN A 450 -64.73 19.42 24.09
C GLN A 450 -66.16 18.88 23.89
N GLU A 451 -66.42 18.07 22.86
CA GLU A 451 -67.73 17.45 22.62
C GLU A 451 -68.13 16.50 23.75
N VAL A 452 -67.16 15.77 24.32
CA VAL A 452 -67.40 14.94 25.51
C VAL A 452 -67.82 15.79 26.69
N SER A 453 -67.17 16.93 26.93
CA SER A 453 -67.57 17.86 27.99
C SER A 453 -69.00 18.37 27.80
N GLN A 454 -69.43 18.65 26.57
CA GLN A 454 -70.82 19.02 26.27
C GLN A 454 -71.78 17.86 26.51
N SER A 455 -71.37 16.65 26.17
CA SER A 455 -72.20 15.45 26.34
C SER A 455 -72.42 15.11 27.82
N VAL A 456 -71.44 15.39 28.69
CA VAL A 456 -71.60 15.32 30.15
C VAL A 456 -72.67 16.31 30.63
N ASP A 457 -72.69 17.52 30.08
CA ASP A 457 -73.72 18.53 30.41
C ASP A 457 -75.13 18.06 29.97
N TYR A 458 -75.26 17.48 28.79
CA TYR A 458 -76.51 16.85 28.35
C TYR A 458 -76.96 15.71 29.26
N MET A 459 -76.03 14.90 29.79
CA MET A 459 -76.35 13.84 30.76
C MET A 459 -76.78 14.39 32.11
N ASN A 460 -76.25 15.54 32.55
CA ASN A 460 -76.72 16.23 33.75
C ASN A 460 -78.15 16.74 33.56
N HIS A 461 -78.44 17.38 32.42
CA HIS A 461 -79.80 17.79 32.07
C HIS A 461 -80.78 16.61 31.98
N LEU A 462 -80.33 15.47 31.42
CA LEU A 462 -81.12 14.24 31.42
C LEU A 462 -81.40 13.75 32.85
N SER A 463 -80.42 13.84 33.74
CA SER A 463 -80.57 13.49 35.16
C SER A 463 -81.66 14.33 35.84
N ASP A 464 -81.69 15.64 35.59
CA ASP A 464 -82.72 16.52 36.12
C ASP A 464 -84.11 16.14 35.59
N GLY A 465 -84.21 15.81 34.30
CA GLY A 465 -85.45 15.33 33.69
C GLY A 465 -85.94 14.02 34.31
N ILE A 466 -85.04 13.07 34.56
CA ILE A 466 -85.36 11.79 35.21
C ILE A 466 -85.83 11.99 36.66
N ASN A 467 -85.15 12.87 37.40
CA ASN A 467 -85.55 13.21 38.77
C ASN A 467 -86.97 13.80 38.80
N LYS A 468 -87.28 14.71 37.87
CA LYS A 468 -88.63 15.28 37.76
C LYS A 468 -89.70 14.22 37.46
N VAL A 469 -89.43 13.29 36.54
CA VAL A 469 -90.35 12.17 36.27
C VAL A 469 -90.53 11.28 37.51
N THR A 470 -89.48 11.09 38.31
CA THR A 470 -89.55 10.34 39.57
C THR A 470 -90.49 11.02 40.57
N ASP A 471 -90.37 12.34 40.72
CA ASP A 471 -91.27 13.13 41.57
C ASP A 471 -92.72 13.05 41.09
N ASP A 472 -92.95 13.20 39.77
CA ASP A 472 -94.28 13.09 39.17
C ASP A 472 -94.90 11.69 39.40
N LEU A 473 -94.11 10.62 39.25
CA LEU A 473 -94.55 9.25 39.54
C LEU A 473 -94.98 9.09 41.00
N SER A 474 -94.22 9.66 41.94
CA SER A 474 -94.57 9.62 43.37
C SER A 474 -95.90 10.34 43.64
N HIS A 475 -96.13 11.48 42.99
CA HIS A 475 -97.35 12.26 43.14
C HIS A 475 -98.56 11.53 42.54
N VAL A 476 -98.43 10.99 41.32
CA VAL A 476 -99.49 10.21 40.67
C VAL A 476 -99.82 8.95 41.48
N SER A 477 -98.81 8.27 42.03
CA SER A 477 -99.02 7.11 42.92
C SER A 477 -99.89 7.47 44.13
N SER A 478 -99.62 8.62 44.78
CA SER A 478 -100.44 9.13 45.88
C SER A 478 -101.89 9.42 45.46
N LEU A 479 -102.11 10.02 44.28
CA LEU A 479 -103.44 10.27 43.73
C LEU A 479 -104.22 8.99 43.46
N ILE A 480 -103.55 7.95 42.94
CA ILE A 480 -104.15 6.63 42.69
C ILE A 480 -104.60 6.01 44.01
N MET A 481 -103.74 6.00 45.04
CA MET A 481 -104.08 5.45 46.36
C MET A 481 -105.29 6.17 46.99
N ASN A 482 -105.32 7.51 46.91
CA ASN A 482 -106.45 8.29 47.42
C ASN A 482 -107.75 7.99 46.65
N THR A 483 -107.67 7.86 45.32
CA THR A 483 -108.84 7.57 44.49
C THR A 483 -109.35 6.14 44.69
N GLU A 484 -108.46 5.18 44.92
CA GLU A 484 -108.82 3.81 45.28
C GLU A 484 -109.56 3.78 46.63
N ASP A 485 -109.07 4.49 47.64
CA ASP A 485 -109.73 4.61 48.94
C ASP A 485 -111.13 5.22 48.83
N ILE A 486 -111.27 6.35 48.10
CA ILE A 486 -112.58 6.98 47.83
C ILE A 486 -113.53 6.01 47.12
N SER A 487 -113.03 5.22 46.16
CA SER A 487 -113.84 4.25 45.42
C SER A 487 -114.34 3.13 46.34
N VAL A 488 -113.50 2.63 47.25
CA VAL A 488 -113.88 1.61 48.24
C VAL A 488 -114.93 2.16 49.22
N GLN A 489 -114.75 3.41 49.68
CA GLN A 489 -115.75 4.07 50.52
C GLN A 489 -117.07 4.24 49.77
N ALA A 490 -117.05 4.66 48.50
CA ALA A 490 -118.24 4.83 47.69
C ALA A 490 -119.01 3.52 47.46
N ILE A 491 -118.33 2.40 47.19
CA ILE A 491 -118.93 1.06 47.11
C ILE A 491 -119.68 0.72 48.41
N THR A 492 -119.08 1.05 49.57
CA THR A 492 -119.70 0.82 50.88
C THR A 492 -120.98 1.66 51.08
N VAL A 493 -120.97 2.92 50.64
CA VAL A 493 -122.15 3.80 50.67
C VAL A 493 -123.25 3.30 49.74
N VAL A 494 -122.90 2.87 48.52
CA VAL A 494 -123.85 2.32 47.54
C VAL A 494 -124.50 1.04 48.06
N LYS A 495 -123.73 0.16 48.72
CA LYS A 495 -124.27 -1.02 49.40
C LYS A 495 -125.30 -0.64 50.47
N THR A 496 -124.98 0.37 51.28
CA THR A 496 -125.90 0.89 52.31
C THR A 496 -127.18 1.46 51.68
N LEU A 497 -127.07 2.17 50.55
CA LEU A 497 -128.21 2.72 49.82
C LEU A 497 -129.11 1.61 49.25
N ASN A 498 -128.52 0.54 48.74
CA ASN A 498 -129.26 -0.64 48.27
C ASN A 498 -130.06 -1.31 49.42
N ASP A 499 -129.43 -1.47 50.59
CA ASP A 499 -130.09 -2.01 51.78
C ASP A 499 -131.28 -1.11 52.21
N LYS A 500 -131.13 0.22 52.13
CA LYS A 500 -132.19 1.19 52.44
C LYS A 500 -133.32 1.20 51.41
N ALA A 501 -133.01 1.04 50.13
CA ALA A 501 -134.01 0.90 49.08
C ALA A 501 -134.85 -0.36 49.31
N ASN A 502 -134.23 -1.50 49.64
CA ASN A 502 -134.92 -2.75 49.94
C ASN A 502 -135.81 -2.64 51.21
N GLN A 503 -135.33 -1.94 52.26
CA GLN A 503 -136.14 -1.64 53.44
C GLN A 503 -137.37 -0.80 53.09
N THR A 504 -137.22 0.19 52.20
CA THR A 504 -138.32 1.05 51.74
C THR A 504 -139.34 0.24 50.93
N GLN A 505 -138.87 -0.65 50.05
CA GLN A 505 -139.74 -1.55 49.28
C GLN A 505 -140.61 -2.42 50.19
N THR A 506 -139.98 -3.02 51.20
CA THR A 506 -140.67 -3.84 52.20
C THR A 506 -141.72 -3.03 52.97
N ALA A 507 -141.40 -1.78 53.34
CA ALA A 507 -142.33 -0.89 54.02
C ALA A 507 -143.54 -0.50 53.13
N SER A 508 -143.31 -0.20 51.85
CA SER A 508 -144.38 0.09 50.89
C SER A 508 -145.31 -1.11 50.67
N GLN A 509 -144.77 -2.33 50.55
CA GLN A 509 -145.57 -3.55 50.47
C GLN A 509 -146.45 -3.75 51.70
N LYS A 510 -145.90 -3.52 52.90
CA LYS A 510 -146.66 -3.59 54.15
C LYS A 510 -147.80 -2.56 54.19
N ILE A 511 -147.58 -1.35 53.69
CA ILE A 511 -148.65 -0.32 53.59
C ILE A 511 -149.79 -0.82 52.69
N VAL A 512 -149.48 -1.42 51.54
CA VAL A 512 -150.50 -1.99 50.63
C VAL A 512 -151.30 -3.09 51.32
N GLU A 513 -150.65 -3.98 52.07
CA GLU A 513 -151.32 -5.03 52.84
C GLU A 513 -152.28 -4.46 53.90
N GLU A 514 -151.83 -3.50 54.70
CA GLU A 514 -152.64 -2.84 55.73
C GLU A 514 -153.85 -2.09 55.13
N ILE A 515 -153.67 -1.41 53.99
CA ILE A 515 -154.78 -0.72 53.31
C ILE A 515 -155.79 -1.74 52.75
N ASN A 516 -155.34 -2.86 52.22
CA ASN A 516 -156.24 -3.93 51.76
C ASN A 516 -157.06 -4.52 52.93
N SER A 517 -156.44 -4.68 54.10
CA SER A 517 -157.13 -5.06 55.33
C SER A 517 -158.20 -4.03 55.71
N LEU A 518 -157.85 -2.74 55.72
CA LEU A 518 -158.78 -1.64 55.99
C LEU A 518 -159.95 -1.60 55.01
N ASN A 519 -159.71 -1.81 53.71
CA ASN A 519 -160.77 -1.88 52.70
C ASN A 519 -161.74 -3.06 52.99
N ASN A 520 -161.22 -4.21 53.43
CA ASN A 520 -162.05 -5.32 53.85
C ASN A 520 -162.90 -4.98 55.09
N ASP A 521 -162.33 -4.31 56.09
CA ASP A 521 -163.07 -3.84 57.27
C ASP A 521 -164.18 -2.84 56.88
N MET A 522 -163.89 -1.90 55.98
CA MET A 522 -164.88 -0.96 55.45
C MET A 522 -166.04 -1.66 54.73
N LYS A 523 -165.78 -2.76 54.00
CA LYS A 523 -166.84 -3.58 53.39
C LYS A 523 -167.73 -4.23 54.45
N GLN A 524 -167.18 -4.65 55.60
CA GLN A 524 -167.99 -5.18 56.70
C GLN A 524 -168.82 -4.08 57.37
N ILE A 525 -168.25 -2.90 57.62
CA ILE A 525 -168.99 -1.76 58.19
C ILE A 525 -170.13 -1.37 57.24
N ARG A 526 -169.91 -1.33 55.91
CA ARG A 526 -170.96 -1.03 54.93
C ARG A 526 -172.15 -1.99 55.02
N LYS A 527 -171.89 -3.29 55.25
CA LYS A 527 -172.96 -4.28 55.46
C LYS A 527 -173.75 -3.98 56.73
N ILE A 528 -173.08 -3.65 57.83
CA ILE A 528 -173.71 -3.30 59.10
C ILE A 528 -174.59 -2.05 58.92
N VAL A 529 -174.08 -0.99 58.30
CA VAL A 529 -174.82 0.25 58.03
C VAL A 529 -176.07 -0.01 57.18
N LYS A 530 -175.98 -0.88 56.16
CA LYS A 530 -177.15 -1.29 55.35
C LYS A 530 -178.23 -1.97 56.19
N VAL A 531 -177.84 -2.80 57.16
CA VAL A 531 -178.78 -3.41 58.11
C VAL A 531 -179.41 -2.35 59.01
N ILE A 532 -178.64 -1.38 59.52
CA ILE A 532 -179.17 -0.29 60.36
C ILE A 532 -180.18 0.56 59.59
N VAL A 533 -179.91 0.92 58.33
CA VAL A 533 -180.89 1.62 57.47
C VAL A 533 -182.17 0.80 57.34
N GLY A 534 -182.07 -0.51 57.11
CA GLY A 534 -183.23 -1.40 57.05
C GLY A 534 -184.03 -1.45 58.37
N ILE A 535 -183.34 -1.50 59.51
CA ILE A 535 -183.98 -1.44 60.84
C ILE A 535 -184.64 -0.08 61.07
N ALA A 536 -183.99 1.02 60.69
CA ALA A 536 -184.53 2.37 60.82
C ALA A 536 -185.79 2.56 59.95
N GLU A 537 -185.80 2.05 58.71
CA GLU A 537 -186.99 2.07 57.85
C GLU A 537 -188.14 1.23 58.42
N GLN A 538 -187.86 0.03 58.94
CA GLN A 538 -188.86 -0.78 59.62
C GLN A 538 -189.40 -0.09 60.88
N THR A 539 -188.53 0.54 61.67
CA THR A 539 -188.91 1.25 62.91
C THR A 539 -189.73 2.50 62.59
N ASN A 540 -189.40 3.22 61.51
CA ASN A 540 -190.18 4.35 61.00
C ASN A 540 -191.59 3.90 60.58
N LEU A 541 -191.70 2.76 59.88
CA LEU A 541 -192.98 2.16 59.48
C LEU A 541 -193.81 1.68 60.69
N LEU A 542 -193.17 1.03 61.67
CA LEU A 542 -193.84 0.58 62.90
C LEU A 542 -194.33 1.77 63.74
N SER A 543 -193.51 2.80 63.89
CA SER A 543 -193.85 4.00 64.66
C SER A 543 -194.91 4.86 63.96
N LEU A 544 -194.91 4.94 62.62
CA LEU A 544 -195.99 5.54 61.84
C LEU A 544 -197.32 4.80 62.05
N ASN A 545 -197.32 3.47 61.99
CA ASN A 545 -198.50 2.66 62.28
C ASN A 545 -198.99 2.85 63.72
N ALA A 546 -198.07 2.93 64.69
CA ALA A 546 -198.39 3.20 66.09
C ALA A 546 -198.93 4.63 66.33
N ALA A 547 -198.40 5.64 65.64
CA ALA A 547 -198.88 7.02 65.69
C ALA A 547 -200.29 7.16 65.09
N ILE A 548 -200.58 6.44 63.99
CA ILE A 548 -201.92 6.35 63.39
C ILE A 548 -202.92 5.73 64.38
N GLU A 549 -202.58 4.61 65.02
CA GLU A 549 -203.50 3.93 65.94
C GLU A 549 -203.68 4.69 67.27
N ALA A 550 -202.64 5.41 67.72
CA ALA A 550 -202.72 6.31 68.87
C ALA A 550 -203.59 7.55 68.60
N ALA A 551 -203.56 8.11 67.39
CA ALA A 551 -204.49 9.17 66.96
C ALA A 551 -205.94 8.68 66.91
N ARG A 552 -206.15 7.39 66.62
CA ARG A 552 -207.46 6.72 66.58
C ARG A 552 -208.10 6.52 67.95
N ALA A 553 -207.29 6.39 69.01
CA ALA A 553 -207.74 6.18 70.39
C ALA A 553 -208.16 7.46 71.15
N GLY A 554 -208.12 8.64 70.52
CA GLY A 554 -208.57 9.91 71.12
C GLY A 554 -207.77 10.33 72.36
N GLU A 555 -208.41 10.95 73.37
CA GLU A 555 -207.72 11.47 74.57
C GLU A 555 -206.89 10.43 75.33
N ALA A 556 -207.29 9.14 75.31
CA ALA A 556 -206.56 8.06 75.98
C ALA A 556 -205.22 7.69 75.28
N GLY A 557 -205.09 7.95 73.97
CA GLY A 557 -203.92 7.63 73.15
C GLY A 557 -202.87 8.74 73.06
N ARG A 558 -203.16 9.92 73.62
CA ARG A 558 -202.35 11.14 73.42
C ARG A 558 -200.90 10.99 73.90
N GLY A 559 -200.66 10.30 75.02
CA GLY A 559 -199.30 10.00 75.51
C GLY A 559 -198.54 9.02 74.59
N PHE A 560 -199.23 8.02 74.05
CA PHE A 560 -198.65 7.05 73.11
C PHE A 560 -198.35 7.67 71.74
N ALA A 561 -199.19 8.58 71.26
CA ALA A 561 -198.96 9.29 69.99
C ALA A 561 -197.69 10.14 70.04
N VAL A 562 -197.42 10.80 71.17
CA VAL A 562 -196.19 11.58 71.37
C VAL A 562 -194.96 10.66 71.36
N VAL A 563 -195.02 9.51 72.02
CA VAL A 563 -193.91 8.54 72.02
C VAL A 563 -193.71 7.94 70.62
N ALA A 564 -194.77 7.58 69.90
CA ALA A 564 -194.68 7.03 68.56
C ALA A 564 -194.10 8.04 67.56
N GLU A 565 -194.50 9.31 67.62
CA GLU A 565 -193.91 10.37 66.79
C GLU A 565 -192.43 10.63 67.15
N GLU A 566 -192.06 10.54 68.44
CA GLU A 566 -190.65 10.67 68.85
C GLU A 566 -189.81 9.47 68.37
N VAL A 567 -190.35 8.25 68.40
CA VAL A 567 -189.69 7.05 67.83
C VAL A 567 -189.57 7.16 66.32
N ARG A 568 -190.58 7.70 65.62
CA ARG A 568 -190.54 7.97 64.18
C ARG A 568 -189.42 8.94 63.83
N LYS A 569 -189.33 10.02 64.58
CA LYS A 569 -188.27 11.03 64.44
C LYS A 569 -186.88 10.45 64.73
N LEU A 570 -186.73 9.61 65.76
CA LEU A 570 -185.48 8.90 66.05
C LEU A 570 -185.11 7.90 64.93
N ALA A 571 -186.09 7.23 64.34
CA ALA A 571 -185.88 6.32 63.21
C ALA A 571 -185.43 7.07 61.95
N ASP A 572 -186.06 8.19 61.61
CA ASP A 572 -185.62 9.07 60.51
C ASP A 572 -184.20 9.61 60.78
N GLN A 573 -183.91 10.08 62.00
CA GLN A 573 -182.56 10.51 62.39
C GLN A 573 -181.52 9.38 62.30
N SER A 574 -181.89 8.15 62.67
CA SER A 574 -181.00 6.97 62.57
C SER A 574 -180.73 6.56 61.12
N LYS A 575 -181.74 6.69 60.25
CA LYS A 575 -181.60 6.51 58.80
C LYS A 575 -180.66 7.56 58.21
N ASP A 576 -180.87 8.84 58.53
CA ASP A 576 -180.03 9.94 58.04
C ASP A 576 -178.58 9.82 58.55
N ALA A 577 -178.39 9.47 59.82
CA ALA A 577 -177.07 9.19 60.39
C ALA A 577 -176.38 8.01 59.67
N SER A 578 -177.11 6.96 59.35
CA SER A 578 -176.58 5.80 58.61
C SER A 578 -176.21 6.14 57.16
N ILE A 579 -176.99 7.00 56.50
CA ILE A 579 -176.65 7.53 55.16
C ILE A 579 -175.37 8.36 55.24
N MET A 580 -175.20 9.20 56.26
CA MET A 580 -173.96 9.94 56.49
C MET A 580 -172.76 9.01 56.71
N ILE A 581 -172.90 7.94 57.50
CA ILE A 581 -171.84 6.92 57.68
C ILE A 581 -171.51 6.25 56.34
N ASN A 582 -172.51 5.90 55.52
CA ASN A 582 -172.27 5.31 54.21
C ASN A 582 -171.48 6.24 53.27
N ASN A 583 -171.75 7.55 53.32
CA ASN A 583 -170.97 8.54 52.59
C ASN A 583 -169.51 8.62 53.10
N ILE A 584 -169.30 8.56 54.42
CA ILE A 584 -167.94 8.49 55.01
C ILE A 584 -167.21 7.23 54.57
N ILE A 585 -167.86 6.06 54.54
CA ILE A 585 -167.27 4.80 54.07
C ILE A 585 -166.85 4.91 52.60
N ASN A 586 -167.68 5.52 51.75
CA ASN A 586 -167.32 5.74 50.35
C ASN A 586 -166.12 6.68 50.21
N ALA A 587 -166.06 7.75 51.03
CA ALA A 587 -164.91 8.64 51.06
C ALA A 587 -163.63 7.94 51.55
N ILE A 588 -163.72 7.08 52.57
CA ILE A 588 -162.59 6.26 53.03
C ILE A 588 -162.15 5.29 51.93
N ASN A 589 -163.09 4.61 51.25
CA ASN A 589 -162.76 3.67 50.17
C ASN A 589 -161.99 4.35 49.03
N ASN A 590 -162.46 5.53 48.59
CA ASN A 590 -161.74 6.32 47.57
C ASN A 590 -160.34 6.72 48.04
N LYS A 591 -160.20 7.14 49.31
CA LYS A 591 -158.88 7.46 49.89
C LYS A 591 -157.96 6.24 49.98
N THR A 592 -158.50 5.05 50.29
CA THR A 592 -157.72 3.81 50.32
C THR A 592 -157.28 3.35 48.94
N GLU A 593 -158.15 3.49 47.91
CA GLU A 593 -157.78 3.20 46.52
C GLU A 593 -156.67 4.14 46.04
N GLN A 594 -156.77 5.43 46.36
CA GLN A 594 -155.72 6.40 46.08
C GLN A 594 -154.40 6.03 46.79
N ALA A 595 -154.45 5.69 48.08
CA ALA A 595 -153.27 5.33 48.85
C ALA A 595 -152.58 4.04 48.34
N VAL A 596 -153.34 3.04 47.87
CA VAL A 596 -152.76 1.86 47.19
C VAL A 596 -152.10 2.26 45.86
N SER A 597 -152.73 3.13 45.08
CA SER A 597 -152.14 3.63 43.83
C SER A 597 -150.82 4.37 44.07
N GLU A 598 -150.75 5.22 45.10
CA GLU A 598 -149.54 5.94 45.48
C GLU A 598 -148.44 4.99 46.01
N ALA A 599 -148.82 3.97 46.80
CA ALA A 599 -147.88 2.97 47.29
C ALA A 599 -147.31 2.08 46.17
N ASN A 600 -148.14 1.69 45.19
CA ASN A 600 -147.68 0.97 44.00
C ASN A 600 -146.76 1.85 43.12
N GLY A 601 -147.11 3.12 42.91
CA GLY A 601 -146.23 4.06 42.21
C GLY A 601 -144.88 4.24 42.91
N THR A 602 -144.86 4.17 44.25
CA THR A 602 -143.62 4.20 45.03
C THR A 602 -142.76 2.94 44.81
N SER A 603 -143.38 1.77 44.63
CA SER A 603 -142.66 0.52 44.30
C SER A 603 -141.92 0.61 42.96
N ASP A 604 -142.55 1.20 41.94
CA ASP A 604 -141.92 1.38 40.63
C ASP A 604 -140.71 2.33 40.73
N ILE A 605 -140.84 3.44 41.47
CA ILE A 605 -139.75 4.38 41.73
C ILE A 605 -138.57 3.69 42.45
N ILE A 606 -138.85 2.82 43.42
CA ILE A 606 -137.80 2.08 44.14
C ILE A 606 -137.09 1.09 43.21
N MET A 607 -137.81 0.44 42.29
CA MET A 607 -137.20 -0.46 41.32
C MET A 607 -136.25 0.28 40.37
N ASP A 608 -136.64 1.46 39.89
CA ASP A 608 -135.78 2.34 39.10
C ASP A 608 -134.56 2.81 39.92
N GLN A 609 -134.77 3.18 41.18
CA GLN A 609 -133.69 3.55 42.11
C GLN A 609 -132.70 2.39 42.31
N MET A 610 -133.18 1.16 42.52
CA MET A 610 -132.31 -0.02 42.68
C MET A 610 -131.47 -0.27 41.42
N SER A 611 -132.05 -0.08 40.22
CA SER A 611 -131.28 -0.17 38.97
C SER A 611 -130.18 0.88 38.89
N ALA A 612 -130.49 2.14 39.21
CA ALA A 612 -129.50 3.22 39.24
C ALA A 612 -128.38 2.97 40.27
N VAL A 613 -128.72 2.43 41.45
CA VAL A 613 -127.76 2.04 42.49
C VAL A 613 -126.84 0.91 42.02
N GLN A 614 -127.37 -0.11 41.33
CA GLN A 614 -126.55 -1.19 40.74
C GLN A 614 -125.60 -0.67 39.66
N GLN A 615 -126.06 0.24 38.80
CA GLN A 615 -125.19 0.87 37.80
C GLN A 615 -124.07 1.67 38.46
N THR A 616 -124.37 2.37 39.56
CA THR A 616 -123.39 3.12 40.35
C THR A 616 -122.36 2.19 41.02
N ASP A 617 -122.79 1.05 41.57
CA ASP A 617 -121.91 0.02 42.13
C ASP A 617 -120.93 -0.52 41.08
N ALA A 618 -121.45 -0.87 39.90
CA ALA A 618 -120.64 -1.34 38.78
C ALA A 618 -119.63 -0.30 38.31
N ALA A 619 -120.01 0.98 38.29
CA ALA A 619 -119.12 2.09 37.95
C ALA A 619 -117.96 2.21 38.95
N PHE A 620 -118.23 2.22 40.26
CA PHE A 620 -117.16 2.32 41.27
C PHE A 620 -116.25 1.08 41.32
N ASN A 621 -116.80 -0.13 41.11
CA ASN A 621 -115.98 -1.34 40.96
C ASN A 621 -115.05 -1.25 39.75
N THR A 622 -115.54 -0.70 38.63
CA THR A 622 -114.72 -0.46 37.44
C THR A 622 -113.62 0.55 37.73
N ILE A 623 -113.92 1.67 38.39
CA ILE A 623 -112.93 2.67 38.80
C ILE A 623 -111.85 2.03 39.70
N SER A 624 -112.24 1.25 40.72
CA SER A 624 -111.29 0.57 41.61
C SER A 624 -110.36 -0.38 40.85
N ARG A 625 -110.89 -1.16 39.91
CA ARG A 625 -110.07 -2.04 39.06
C ARG A 625 -109.10 -1.25 38.18
N SER A 626 -109.58 -0.18 37.54
CA SER A 626 -108.73 0.69 36.73
C SER A 626 -107.61 1.34 37.56
N MET A 627 -107.88 1.75 38.81
CA MET A 627 -106.84 2.30 39.70
C MET A 627 -105.75 1.27 40.03
N LYS A 628 -106.11 0.00 40.25
CA LYS A 628 -105.13 -1.08 40.44
C LYS A 628 -104.27 -1.34 39.20
N GLU A 629 -104.87 -1.30 38.02
CA GLU A 629 -104.14 -1.44 36.74
C GLU A 629 -103.16 -0.26 36.55
N ILE A 630 -103.60 0.98 36.81
CA ILE A 630 -102.73 2.16 36.74
C ILE A 630 -101.59 2.06 37.77
N SER A 631 -101.85 1.62 39.00
CA SER A 631 -100.83 1.40 40.03
C SER A 631 -99.74 0.41 39.57
N SER A 632 -100.13 -0.69 38.93
CA SER A 632 -99.20 -1.65 38.33
C SER A 632 -98.34 -1.01 37.23
N HIS A 633 -98.95 -0.20 36.36
CA HIS A 633 -98.21 0.54 35.33
C HIS A 633 -97.24 1.57 35.92
N MET A 634 -97.60 2.27 37.00
CA MET A 634 -96.71 3.20 37.70
C MET A 634 -95.49 2.49 38.28
N LYS A 635 -95.65 1.29 38.83
CA LYS A 635 -94.52 0.47 39.30
C LYS A 635 -93.55 0.14 38.17
N ASN A 636 -94.06 -0.36 37.03
CA ASN A 636 -93.22 -0.67 35.86
C ASN A 636 -92.50 0.58 35.31
N MET A 637 -93.15 1.75 35.39
CA MET A 637 -92.53 3.02 35.00
C MET A 637 -91.41 3.43 35.97
N GLY A 638 -91.57 3.21 37.27
CA GLY A 638 -90.51 3.36 38.26
C GLY A 638 -89.29 2.47 38.01
N ASP A 639 -89.50 1.19 37.67
CA ASP A 639 -88.42 0.27 37.31
C ASP A 639 -87.66 0.73 36.05
N SER A 640 -88.39 1.29 35.07
CA SER A 640 -87.81 1.86 33.85
C SER A 640 -86.95 3.10 34.15
N VAL A 641 -87.43 3.97 35.04
CA VAL A 641 -86.71 5.17 35.52
C VAL A 641 -85.40 4.78 36.23
N ASN A 642 -85.42 3.78 37.12
CA ASN A 642 -84.21 3.27 37.76
C ASN A 642 -83.19 2.71 36.75
N SER A 643 -83.68 2.06 35.69
CA SER A 643 -82.83 1.57 34.61
C SER A 643 -82.19 2.73 33.83
N MET A 644 -82.93 3.82 33.60
CA MET A 644 -82.38 5.04 32.97
C MET A 644 -81.27 5.68 33.82
N LEU A 645 -81.45 5.77 35.15
CA LEU A 645 -80.40 6.27 36.06
C LEU A 645 -79.13 5.42 35.98
N THR A 646 -79.27 4.10 35.95
CA THR A 646 -78.13 3.18 35.85
C THR A 646 -77.39 3.34 34.51
N LEU A 647 -78.13 3.49 33.41
CA LEU A 647 -77.54 3.71 32.08
C LEU A 647 -76.85 5.08 31.99
N LYS A 648 -77.42 6.11 32.60
CA LYS A 648 -76.82 7.44 32.70
C LYS A 648 -75.45 7.38 33.39
N GLU A 649 -75.33 6.71 34.54
CA GLU A 649 -74.04 6.58 35.23
C GLU A 649 -72.99 5.82 34.40
N LYS A 650 -73.39 4.72 33.75
CA LYS A 650 -72.47 4.00 32.84
C LYS A 650 -72.02 4.86 31.66
N THR A 651 -72.91 5.72 31.16
CA THR A 651 -72.61 6.62 30.05
C THR A 651 -71.64 7.72 30.47
N LEU A 652 -71.81 8.29 31.68
CA LEU A 652 -70.84 9.24 32.25
C LEU A 652 -69.45 8.63 32.41
N LEU A 653 -69.33 7.42 32.98
CA LEU A 653 -68.04 6.73 33.09
C LEU A 653 -67.39 6.48 31.72
N SER A 654 -68.18 6.19 30.70
CA SER A 654 -67.69 6.02 29.33
C SER A 654 -67.18 7.35 28.75
N MET A 655 -67.89 8.45 29.01
CA MET A 655 -67.47 9.80 28.62
C MET A 655 -66.16 10.21 29.29
N GLU A 656 -65.98 9.95 30.59
CA GLU A 656 -64.71 10.21 31.29
C GLU A 656 -63.53 9.49 30.63
N ASN A 657 -63.70 8.21 30.28
CA ASN A 657 -62.67 7.44 29.58
C ASN A 657 -62.37 8.02 28.19
N ILE A 658 -63.40 8.41 27.42
CA ILE A 658 -63.18 9.03 26.10
C ILE A 658 -62.45 10.36 26.25
N SER A 659 -62.77 11.18 27.26
CA SER A 659 -62.07 12.43 27.53
C SER A 659 -60.59 12.19 27.84
N ALA A 660 -60.28 11.21 28.67
CA ALA A 660 -58.91 10.87 29.03
C ALA A 660 -58.10 10.41 27.81
N VAL A 661 -58.66 9.49 27.01
CA VAL A 661 -58.01 9.01 25.77
C VAL A 661 -57.84 10.12 24.75
N SER A 662 -58.80 11.04 24.63
CA SER A 662 -58.71 12.16 23.70
C SER A 662 -57.60 13.14 24.10
N GLN A 663 -57.43 13.42 25.40
CA GLN A 663 -56.33 14.25 25.89
C GLN A 663 -54.96 13.57 25.68
N GLU A 664 -54.86 12.27 25.93
CA GLU A 664 -53.65 11.49 25.68
C GLU A 664 -53.29 11.43 24.19
N ALA A 665 -54.28 11.25 23.32
CA ALA A 665 -54.10 11.26 21.87
C ALA A 665 -53.61 12.62 21.36
N ALA A 666 -54.14 13.73 21.90
CA ALA A 666 -53.66 15.07 21.58
C ALA A 666 -52.20 15.26 22.00
N ALA A 667 -51.84 14.93 23.25
CA ALA A 667 -50.48 15.05 23.77
C ALA A 667 -49.48 14.17 22.99
N THR A 668 -49.85 12.92 22.72
CA THR A 668 -49.02 12.00 21.93
C THR A 668 -48.82 12.51 20.51
N SER A 669 -49.85 13.09 19.90
CA SER A 669 -49.75 13.65 18.55
C SER A 669 -48.80 14.85 18.51
N GLU A 670 -48.80 15.70 19.53
CA GLU A 670 -47.83 16.79 19.68
C GLU A 670 -46.39 16.27 19.83
N GLU A 671 -46.18 15.24 20.67
CA GLU A 671 -44.86 14.63 20.88
C GLU A 671 -44.30 14.00 19.60
N VAL A 672 -45.12 13.21 18.88
CA VAL A 672 -44.70 12.60 17.60
C VAL A 672 -44.49 13.68 16.54
N SER A 673 -45.26 14.78 16.55
CA SER A 673 -45.04 15.90 15.64
C SER A 673 -43.68 16.56 15.88
N ALA A 674 -43.27 16.72 17.15
CA ALA A 674 -41.94 17.23 17.48
C ALA A 674 -40.82 16.31 16.98
N GLY A 675 -40.93 14.99 17.20
CA GLY A 675 -39.98 14.01 16.65
C GLY A 675 -39.93 14.01 15.12
N THR A 676 -41.07 14.24 14.47
CA THR A 676 -41.17 14.35 13.01
C THR A 676 -40.46 15.61 12.49
N GLN A 677 -40.49 16.72 13.24
CA GLN A 677 -39.71 17.91 12.90
C GLN A 677 -38.20 17.67 13.00
N GLU A 678 -37.73 16.94 14.01
CA GLU A 678 -36.32 16.53 14.09
C GLU A 678 -35.91 15.62 12.92
N GLN A 679 -36.81 14.74 12.48
CA GLN A 679 -36.59 13.87 11.34
C GLN A 679 -36.50 14.66 10.02
N MET A 680 -37.32 15.70 9.84
CA MET A 680 -37.19 16.63 8.71
C MET A 680 -35.83 17.34 8.72
N ALA A 681 -35.39 17.86 9.86
CA ALA A 681 -34.08 18.49 9.99
C ALA A 681 -32.94 17.51 9.66
N SER A 682 -33.04 16.26 10.12
CA SER A 682 -32.07 15.20 9.82
C SER A 682 -32.01 14.87 8.33
N ALA A 683 -33.16 14.84 7.65
CA ALA A 683 -33.23 14.62 6.21
C ALA A 683 -32.57 15.78 5.43
N GLU A 684 -32.77 17.03 5.85
CA GLU A 684 -32.10 18.18 5.24
C GLU A 684 -30.57 18.12 5.40
N ILE A 685 -30.08 17.71 6.57
CA ILE A 685 -28.65 17.48 6.82
C ILE A 685 -28.10 16.39 5.88
N LEU A 686 -28.82 15.27 5.70
CA LEU A 686 -28.40 14.20 4.79
C LEU A 686 -28.37 14.64 3.32
N THR A 687 -29.32 15.46 2.89
CA THR A 687 -29.30 16.06 1.55
C THR A 687 -28.06 16.93 1.35
N ASN A 688 -27.70 17.75 2.34
CA ASN A 688 -26.49 18.58 2.28
C ASN A 688 -25.20 17.73 2.28
N LEU A 689 -25.12 16.71 3.13
CA LEU A 689 -23.99 15.77 3.16
C LEU A 689 -23.83 15.02 1.83
N SER A 690 -24.93 14.60 1.23
CA SER A 690 -24.92 13.97 -0.09
C SER A 690 -24.38 14.92 -1.16
N LYS A 691 -24.76 16.20 -1.11
CA LYS A 691 -24.23 17.22 -2.04
C LYS A 691 -22.72 17.39 -1.87
N GLU A 692 -22.22 17.43 -0.63
CA GLU A 692 -20.78 17.45 -0.34
C GLU A 692 -20.07 16.19 -0.86
N MET A 693 -20.64 15.00 -0.65
CA MET A 693 -20.10 13.75 -1.19
C MET A 693 -20.07 13.72 -2.71
N ASN A 694 -21.11 14.24 -3.38
CA ASN A 694 -21.14 14.36 -4.83
C ASN A 694 -20.04 15.30 -5.31
N GLN A 695 -19.85 16.44 -4.65
CA GLN A 695 -18.77 17.39 -4.99
C GLN A 695 -17.38 16.77 -4.79
N MET A 696 -17.14 16.08 -3.66
CA MET A 696 -15.87 15.37 -3.43
C MET A 696 -15.64 14.25 -4.46
N GLY A 697 -16.70 13.56 -4.86
CA GLY A 697 -16.66 12.56 -5.93
C GLY A 697 -16.24 13.17 -7.27
N GLU A 698 -16.84 14.30 -7.66
CA GLU A 698 -16.51 15.02 -8.89
C GLU A 698 -15.06 15.56 -8.88
N GLU A 699 -14.60 16.09 -7.75
CA GLU A 699 -13.21 16.54 -7.57
C GLU A 699 -12.22 15.38 -7.70
N LEU A 700 -12.53 14.21 -7.12
CA LEU A 700 -11.70 13.02 -7.24
C LEU A 700 -11.77 12.42 -8.65
N GLU A 701 -12.92 12.44 -9.32
CA GLU A 701 -13.07 12.04 -10.72
C GLU A 701 -12.15 12.89 -11.61
N HIS A 702 -12.19 14.21 -11.43
CA HIS A 702 -11.33 15.14 -12.15
C HIS A 702 -9.85 14.87 -11.88
N ALA A 703 -9.45 14.66 -10.62
CA ALA A 703 -8.07 14.35 -10.25
C ALA A 703 -7.56 13.06 -10.90
N VAL A 704 -8.41 12.03 -10.97
CA VAL A 704 -8.07 10.72 -11.54
C VAL A 704 -8.11 10.75 -13.08
N SER A 705 -8.94 11.61 -13.68
CA SER A 705 -9.04 11.79 -15.14
C SER A 705 -7.74 12.30 -15.80
N MET A 706 -6.86 12.93 -15.01
CA MET A 706 -5.53 13.35 -15.45
C MET A 706 -4.62 12.16 -15.81
N PHE A 707 -4.91 10.96 -15.30
CA PHE A 707 -4.16 9.74 -15.61
C PHE A 707 -4.79 9.02 -16.80
N LYS A 708 -4.02 8.91 -17.87
CA LYS A 708 -4.38 8.15 -19.06
C LYS A 708 -3.99 6.69 -18.85
N VAL A 709 -5.00 5.85 -18.64
CA VAL A 709 -4.86 4.40 -18.41
C VAL A 709 -5.22 3.57 -19.63
N GLU A 710 -5.83 4.16 -20.65
CA GLU A 710 -6.22 3.52 -21.92
C GLU A 710 -5.72 4.29 -23.14
#